data_AF-A0A2H0MIC8-F1
#
_entry.id   AF-A0A2H0MIC8-F1
#
_cell.length_a   1.000
_cell.length_b   1.000
_cell.length_c   1.000
_cell.angle_alpha   90.00
_cell.angle_beta   90.00
_cell.angle_gamma   90.00
#
_symmetry.space_group_name_H-M   'P 1'
#
loop_
_entity.id
_entity.type
_entity.pdbx_description
1 polymer ?
#
loop_
_entity_poly.entity_id
_entity_poly.type
_entity_poly.pdbx_seq_one_letter_code
_entity_poly.pdbx_strand_id
1 'polypeptide(L)'
;MIKFSNKGELGKGFFRKNRKDSLGFDFGSPPIAMKFQILTFNWHEPYLCLLARTGYRFDVLEPELGPGSFRRWDLNMRPLPQNVRLTSPEEARKRLEEGEYDFAISHNIKDLLWLKDYQLPKIATFHCRLTTEMALSPKKVDRVKYLESIRPLLGDVKKVFISDSKRADWGLEGVVIPHGLDVHDYGGYTGEKPVVLRVGNLFKEMDLARGYTVSEQILRGFPHVTLGLNPGIPEARLSRGFDDLLNHYRTCRVYLNTTPEEYEDGYNLSMLEAMAAGMPVVTLPNSTSPILDGVNGFVSGDLVRLRKLLVQLLEDRELAERLGRAAQDTVMEKFGMQKFLRSWHAVLQDAAIDYLKRTGFDLNGQDRNRPFNEISRKNVLMNYVSHPATTAHYLERALRKRHNVVTCGPMINDEVKRRWNLSALKCEPKAHDLPCGPQTPLSEVIPRLPERWRPDFFLWVETGLDSIPPDLDRHKFLKVCYLIDTHLHLEKHKQLAQHFDFVFLAQRKYVDVVREAGSPHVFWLPLACDPEIHCRREAPGAKWDVGFVGTVDQAPPRRKFLLDRIASNFHLNCDRKFMEEMAELYSRSRIVFNNAIHDDLNMRVFEGMCSGSLLVTDRAPGSGLDELFQDRKHLVLYEDGALIDTLRHYLDHPEERERIARAGMEEVLAHHTYEHRIETMIATLNRFNGQTGKVPHEPLETLHPADDKPDSYYQHVRHDVLQLIPEGASCILEVGCAAGKTGEALKNIPGVFVAGVELDPVAAEKARKVLDDVVEGNIESMELPYAEKSFDCVLFADVLEHLVDPWAVLRKTRKYLKPGGTVIASIPNVQYYGVLHQVAEGRWTYESAGILDRTHLRFFTRGEIEKLFAETGYTVERIEETLDRQYERFLKPGVTSLTMGRVTVQNLTPGEMRQFFVYQYRIVATVGAVSDGARREKNTGTHGKPSPKPLLDNATRYFANKQYREAGQVYQSILDQFPECAEAWVGKGNCQMHLANVPEAERCFQRAVSSGPGNWEAWLAMGLLQVQKGMNPEALDSFCRTLELNPQCDRALCGLGLVYTQMNRLDEAMEYFIQALHVNIENGPAMKHLLSLSYGLNRFEESERILQRYLELHPANLNILFGLAGIQYRMGRMDEARESLATILVFDSKHIHALDLMNRIEAAPVTRENS
;
A
#
# COMPACT_ATOMS: atom_id res chain seq x y z
N MET A 1 19.37 -42.84 -47.11
CA MET A 1 20.70 -43.36 -46.73
C MET A 1 20.72 -43.43 -45.18
N ILE A 2 20.97 -44.57 -44.52
CA ILE A 2 22.28 -45.28 -44.37
C ILE A 2 23.24 -44.36 -43.58
N LYS A 3 23.74 -44.67 -42.36
CA LYS A 3 23.72 -45.85 -41.44
C LYS A 3 23.72 -45.35 -39.96
N PHE A 4 23.18 -46.09 -38.96
CA PHE A 4 23.90 -46.96 -37.98
C PHE A 4 25.30 -46.47 -37.54
N SER A 5 25.71 -46.44 -36.26
CA SER A 5 25.45 -47.35 -35.11
C SER A 5 25.46 -46.60 -33.76
N ASN A 6 24.85 -47.02 -32.63
CA ASN A 6 24.31 -48.29 -32.07
C ASN A 6 25.28 -49.17 -31.25
N LYS A 7 25.17 -49.09 -29.90
CA LYS A 7 25.39 -50.07 -28.79
C LYS A 7 25.38 -49.27 -27.47
N GLY A 8 24.91 -49.73 -26.31
CA GLY A 8 24.31 -50.99 -25.84
C GLY A 8 24.50 -51.09 -24.30
N GLU A 9 23.68 -51.74 -23.48
CA GLU A 9 22.47 -52.55 -23.69
C GLU A 9 21.50 -52.49 -22.48
N LEU A 10 20.25 -52.88 -22.74
CA LEU A 10 19.30 -53.69 -21.94
C LEU A 10 19.58 -53.95 -20.42
N GLY A 11 18.60 -53.97 -19.50
CA GLY A 11 17.14 -53.77 -19.62
C GLY A 11 16.28 -54.95 -19.11
N LYS A 12 15.13 -54.63 -18.48
CA LYS A 12 13.89 -55.42 -18.26
C LYS A 12 13.03 -54.67 -17.20
N GLY A 13 11.74 -54.39 -17.36
CA GLY A 13 10.85 -54.48 -18.53
C GLY A 13 9.48 -55.07 -18.17
N PHE A 14 8.38 -54.45 -18.62
CA PHE A 14 7.08 -55.12 -18.82
C PHE A 14 6.15 -54.24 -19.68
N PHE A 15 5.92 -54.66 -20.93
CA PHE A 15 4.82 -54.17 -21.77
C PHE A 15 4.06 -55.39 -22.28
N ARG A 16 2.78 -55.52 -21.94
CA ARG A 16 1.86 -56.38 -22.71
C ARG A 16 0.48 -55.77 -22.83
N LYS A 17 0.09 -55.62 -24.10
CA LYS A 17 -1.20 -55.16 -24.64
C LYS A 17 -2.41 -55.63 -23.83
N ASN A 18 -3.44 -54.78 -23.80
CA ASN A 18 -4.63 -55.11 -24.59
C ASN A 18 -5.10 -53.90 -25.41
N ARG A 19 -6.00 -54.13 -26.36
CA ARG A 19 -6.38 -53.17 -27.42
C ARG A 19 -7.90 -53.17 -27.57
N LYS A 20 -8.48 -51.98 -27.81
CA LYS A 20 -9.90 -51.72 -28.10
C LYS A 20 -10.87 -52.13 -26.98
N ASP A 21 -11.51 -51.12 -26.40
CA ASP A 21 -12.94 -50.96 -26.64
C ASP A 21 -13.23 -49.50 -27.02
N SER A 22 -14.36 -49.27 -27.70
CA SER A 22 -14.75 -47.95 -28.20
C SER A 22 -15.87 -47.36 -27.35
N LEU A 23 -15.51 -46.58 -26.35
CA LEU A 23 -16.40 -45.66 -25.65
C LEU A 23 -15.81 -44.25 -25.75
N GLY A 24 -16.66 -43.28 -26.05
CA GLY A 24 -16.26 -41.89 -26.15
C GLY A 24 -15.98 -41.33 -24.76
N PHE A 25 -14.75 -40.85 -24.54
CA PHE A 25 -14.46 -39.97 -23.43
C PHE A 25 -14.70 -38.54 -23.89
N ASP A 26 -15.80 -37.97 -23.38
CA ASP A 26 -15.93 -36.53 -23.27
C ASP A 26 -14.77 -36.00 -22.41
N PHE A 27 -14.12 -34.95 -22.86
CA PHE A 27 -13.04 -34.25 -22.14
C PHE A 27 -13.51 -32.90 -21.57
N GLY A 28 -14.83 -32.65 -21.58
CA GLY A 28 -15.47 -31.63 -20.76
C GLY A 28 -15.38 -31.98 -19.27
N SER A 29 -14.69 -31.13 -18.50
CA SER A 29 -14.36 -31.26 -17.07
C SER A 29 -13.08 -32.07 -16.77
N PRO A 30 -12.24 -31.61 -15.82
CA PRO A 30 -11.08 -32.38 -15.35
C PRO A 30 -11.51 -33.61 -14.54
N PRO A 31 -10.70 -34.69 -14.54
CA PRO A 31 -10.94 -35.85 -13.68
C PRO A 31 -10.84 -35.47 -12.19
N ILE A 32 -11.57 -36.20 -11.34
CA ILE A 32 -11.75 -35.88 -9.92
C ILE A 32 -10.45 -36.09 -9.12
N ALA A 33 -9.57 -35.08 -9.06
CA ALA A 33 -8.46 -34.95 -8.11
C ALA A 33 -7.90 -33.52 -8.04
N MET A 34 -7.67 -33.01 -6.82
CA MET A 34 -6.98 -31.74 -6.46
C MET A 34 -7.56 -30.44 -7.05
N LYS A 35 -8.11 -29.59 -6.16
CA LYS A 35 -8.44 -28.17 -6.43
C LYS A 35 -7.46 -27.28 -5.67
N PHE A 36 -6.35 -26.89 -6.30
CA PHE A 36 -5.36 -26.04 -5.64
C PHE A 36 -5.89 -24.64 -5.32
N GLN A 37 -5.42 -24.08 -4.20
CA GLN A 37 -5.56 -22.69 -3.79
C GLN A 37 -4.26 -21.94 -4.09
N ILE A 38 -4.33 -20.91 -4.93
CA ILE A 38 -3.15 -20.24 -5.51
C ILE A 38 -3.17 -18.76 -5.18
N LEU A 39 -2.14 -18.24 -4.49
CA LEU A 39 -1.93 -16.80 -4.35
C LEU A 39 -1.28 -16.26 -5.62
N THR A 40 -1.70 -15.10 -6.13
CA THR A 40 -0.99 -14.43 -7.23
C THR A 40 -0.90 -12.91 -7.10
N PHE A 41 0.26 -12.40 -7.54
CA PHE A 41 0.66 -10.99 -7.60
C PHE A 41 0.45 -10.39 -8.99
N ASN A 42 -0.05 -11.20 -9.94
CA ASN A 42 -0.43 -10.72 -11.25
C ASN A 42 -1.67 -9.82 -11.11
N TRP A 43 -1.63 -8.61 -11.67
CA TRP A 43 -2.71 -7.63 -11.60
C TRP A 43 -3.09 -7.11 -13.00
N HIS A 44 -3.14 -8.05 -13.96
CA HIS A 44 -3.53 -7.87 -15.36
C HIS A 44 -4.79 -8.69 -15.64
N GLU A 45 -5.97 -8.10 -15.38
CA GLU A 45 -7.28 -8.77 -15.34
C GLU A 45 -7.56 -9.66 -16.57
N PRO A 46 -7.31 -9.23 -17.83
CA PRO A 46 -7.48 -10.09 -19.00
C PRO A 46 -6.67 -11.38 -18.99
N TYR A 47 -5.49 -11.40 -18.36
CA TYR A 47 -4.63 -12.60 -18.30
C TYR A 47 -5.12 -13.57 -17.21
N LEU A 48 -5.56 -13.03 -16.07
CA LEU A 48 -6.15 -13.80 -14.99
C LEU A 48 -7.45 -14.49 -15.42
N CYS A 49 -8.26 -13.88 -16.27
CA CYS A 49 -9.43 -14.55 -16.88
C CYS A 49 -9.05 -15.79 -17.71
N LEU A 50 -7.90 -15.78 -18.40
CA LEU A 50 -7.40 -16.96 -19.12
C LEU A 50 -6.89 -18.01 -18.13
N LEU A 51 -6.12 -17.59 -17.13
CA LEU A 51 -5.55 -18.48 -16.11
C LEU A 51 -6.63 -19.15 -15.25
N ALA A 52 -7.71 -18.44 -14.95
CA ALA A 52 -8.88 -18.96 -14.24
C ALA A 52 -9.57 -20.12 -14.99
N ARG A 53 -9.45 -20.22 -16.32
CA ARG A 53 -9.95 -21.40 -17.09
C ARG A 53 -9.19 -22.70 -16.79
N THR A 54 -8.16 -22.70 -15.95
CA THR A 54 -7.59 -23.92 -15.36
C THR A 54 -8.52 -24.60 -14.36
N GLY A 55 -9.48 -23.88 -13.76
CA GLY A 55 -10.40 -24.40 -12.75
C GLY A 55 -9.83 -24.50 -11.32
N TYR A 56 -8.56 -24.11 -11.11
CA TYR A 56 -8.00 -23.87 -9.77
C TYR A 56 -8.58 -22.61 -9.14
N ARG A 57 -8.43 -22.46 -7.82
CA ARG A 57 -8.83 -21.24 -7.11
C ARG A 57 -7.65 -20.27 -7.03
N PHE A 58 -7.92 -19.00 -7.28
CA PHE A 58 -6.93 -17.93 -7.20
C PHE A 58 -7.38 -16.89 -6.17
N ASP A 59 -6.52 -16.57 -5.23
CA ASP A 59 -6.58 -15.29 -4.51
C ASP A 59 -5.60 -14.32 -5.17
N VAL A 60 -6.08 -13.15 -5.54
CA VAL A 60 -5.30 -12.14 -6.27
C VAL A 60 -5.02 -10.97 -5.32
N LEU A 61 -3.75 -10.66 -5.14
CA LEU A 61 -3.29 -9.64 -4.22
C LEU A 61 -3.62 -8.24 -4.78
N GLU A 62 -4.48 -7.50 -4.09
CA GLU A 62 -4.84 -6.13 -4.47
C GLU A 62 -3.66 -5.18 -4.18
N PRO A 63 -3.08 -4.48 -5.17
CA PRO A 63 -1.95 -3.58 -4.94
C PRO A 63 -2.38 -2.35 -4.13
N GLU A 64 -1.70 -2.09 -3.02
CA GLU A 64 -1.92 -0.90 -2.20
C GLU A 64 -1.27 0.34 -2.86
N LEU A 65 -2.03 1.45 -2.87
CA LEU A 65 -1.66 2.75 -3.43
C LEU A 65 -1.45 3.82 -2.33
N GLY A 66 -1.51 3.39 -1.07
CA GLY A 66 -1.52 4.19 0.16
C GLY A 66 -2.43 3.53 1.21
N PRO A 67 -2.27 3.81 2.52
CA PRO A 67 -2.89 3.05 3.60
C PRO A 67 -4.40 2.78 3.42
N GLY A 68 -4.76 1.50 3.26
CA GLY A 68 -6.15 1.03 3.08
C GLY A 68 -6.76 1.29 1.69
N SER A 69 -6.01 1.89 0.77
CA SER A 69 -6.43 2.24 -0.58
C SER A 69 -5.81 1.28 -1.60
N PHE A 70 -6.61 0.39 -2.18
CA PHE A 70 -6.15 -0.63 -3.11
C PHE A 70 -6.60 -0.36 -4.55
N ARG A 71 -5.74 -0.65 -5.55
CA ARG A 71 -6.19 -0.70 -6.96
C ARG A 71 -7.18 -1.86 -7.08
N ARG A 72 -8.48 -1.55 -7.11
CA ARG A 72 -9.55 -2.53 -7.34
C ARG A 72 -9.51 -3.10 -8.77
N TRP A 73 -10.13 -4.27 -8.94
CA TRP A 73 -10.25 -4.98 -10.22
C TRP A 73 -11.15 -4.19 -11.18
N ASP A 74 -10.69 -3.91 -12.41
CA ASP A 74 -11.48 -3.15 -13.38
C ASP A 74 -12.56 -4.01 -14.06
N LEU A 75 -13.77 -3.97 -13.49
CA LEU A 75 -14.97 -4.61 -14.04
C LEU A 75 -15.37 -4.05 -15.43
N ASN A 76 -14.91 -2.85 -15.81
CA ASN A 76 -15.09 -2.32 -17.17
C ASN A 76 -14.16 -3.01 -18.19
N MET A 77 -13.11 -3.69 -17.74
CA MET A 77 -12.22 -4.46 -18.59
C MET A 77 -12.60 -5.93 -18.63
N ARG A 78 -12.83 -6.59 -17.49
CA ARG A 78 -13.28 -8.00 -17.43
C ARG A 78 -14.16 -8.29 -16.21
N PRO A 79 -15.16 -9.19 -16.32
CA PRO A 79 -15.84 -9.72 -15.14
C PRO A 79 -14.88 -10.56 -14.29
N LEU A 80 -15.02 -10.49 -12.96
CA LEU A 80 -14.27 -11.33 -12.02
C LEU A 80 -14.71 -12.81 -12.16
N PRO A 81 -13.82 -13.77 -12.45
CA PRO A 81 -14.20 -15.18 -12.56
C PRO A 81 -14.62 -15.78 -11.21
N GLN A 82 -15.58 -16.73 -11.21
CA GLN A 82 -16.14 -17.33 -9.98
C GLN A 82 -15.12 -18.06 -9.09
N ASN A 83 -13.98 -18.45 -9.64
CA ASN A 83 -12.86 -19.10 -8.96
C ASN A 83 -11.70 -18.14 -8.63
N VAL A 84 -11.95 -16.82 -8.70
CA VAL A 84 -11.01 -15.75 -8.37
C VAL A 84 -11.58 -14.90 -7.23
N ARG A 85 -10.84 -14.78 -6.14
CA ARG A 85 -11.10 -13.89 -5.00
C ARG A 85 -10.05 -12.78 -4.99
N LEU A 86 -10.42 -11.59 -4.53
CA LEU A 86 -9.48 -10.51 -4.26
C LEU A 86 -9.08 -10.53 -2.77
N THR A 87 -7.83 -10.20 -2.46
CA THR A 87 -7.31 -10.20 -1.08
C THR A 87 -6.35 -9.03 -0.84
N SER A 88 -6.42 -8.40 0.33
CA SER A 88 -5.44 -7.41 0.76
C SER A 88 -4.12 -8.08 1.18
N PRO A 89 -3.02 -7.31 1.34
CA PRO A 89 -1.74 -7.83 1.85
C PRO A 89 -1.82 -8.46 3.24
N GLU A 90 -2.69 -7.97 4.12
CA GLU A 90 -2.84 -8.45 5.50
C GLU A 90 -3.50 -9.82 5.52
N GLU A 91 -4.65 -9.96 4.83
CA GLU A 91 -5.36 -11.24 4.69
C GLU A 91 -4.55 -12.24 3.84
N ALA A 92 -3.73 -11.77 2.90
CA ALA A 92 -2.81 -12.63 2.14
C ALA A 92 -1.64 -13.15 2.99
N ARG A 93 -1.00 -12.28 3.80
CA ARG A 93 0.02 -12.67 4.80
C ARG A 93 -0.57 -13.66 5.80
N LYS A 94 -1.69 -13.30 6.43
CA LYS A 94 -2.41 -14.15 7.39
C LYS A 94 -2.76 -15.51 6.79
N ARG A 95 -3.30 -15.60 5.57
CA ARG A 95 -3.68 -16.90 4.96
C ARG A 95 -2.47 -17.70 4.44
N LEU A 96 -1.33 -17.06 4.17
CA LEU A 96 -0.04 -17.74 4.01
C LEU A 96 0.52 -18.25 5.35
N GLU A 97 0.32 -17.52 6.44
CA GLU A 97 0.69 -17.95 7.78
C GLU A 97 -0.21 -19.09 8.27
N GLU A 98 -1.52 -19.04 8.02
CA GLU A 98 -2.48 -20.10 8.38
C GLU A 98 -2.32 -21.38 7.54
N GLY A 99 -1.60 -21.30 6.42
CA GLY A 99 -1.24 -22.45 5.57
C GLY A 99 -2.19 -22.72 4.39
N GLU A 100 -3.06 -21.78 4.00
CA GLU A 100 -4.14 -22.05 3.04
C GLU A 100 -3.70 -22.20 1.57
N TYR A 101 -2.47 -21.81 1.22
CA TYR A 101 -2.01 -21.75 -0.17
C TYR A 101 -1.14 -22.93 -0.57
N ASP A 102 -1.47 -23.54 -1.72
CA ASP A 102 -0.71 -24.60 -2.37
C ASP A 102 0.43 -24.06 -3.26
N PHE A 103 0.24 -22.87 -3.85
CA PHE A 103 1.18 -22.23 -4.76
C PHE A 103 1.17 -20.71 -4.60
N ALA A 104 2.30 -20.07 -4.93
CA ALA A 104 2.36 -18.63 -5.16
C ALA A 104 2.90 -18.30 -6.56
N ILE A 105 2.19 -17.44 -7.31
CA ILE A 105 2.56 -16.96 -8.64
C ILE A 105 2.92 -15.48 -8.60
N SER A 106 4.24 -15.22 -8.62
CA SER A 106 4.88 -13.92 -8.82
C SER A 106 4.72 -13.42 -10.26
N HIS A 107 4.66 -12.10 -10.42
CA HIS A 107 4.59 -11.37 -11.68
C HIS A 107 5.88 -10.58 -11.97
N ASN A 108 6.59 -10.16 -10.93
CA ASN A 108 7.88 -9.46 -10.96
C ASN A 108 8.82 -9.95 -9.83
N ILE A 109 9.99 -9.30 -9.66
CA ILE A 109 11.02 -9.65 -8.66
C ILE A 109 10.70 -9.16 -7.23
N LYS A 110 10.00 -8.03 -7.05
CA LYS A 110 9.54 -7.55 -5.72
C LYS A 110 8.60 -8.57 -5.07
N ASP A 111 7.73 -9.19 -5.86
CA ASP A 111 6.84 -10.26 -5.39
C ASP A 111 7.62 -11.45 -4.80
N LEU A 112 8.80 -11.77 -5.36
CA LEU A 112 9.67 -12.83 -4.84
C LEU A 112 10.39 -12.43 -3.55
N LEU A 113 10.63 -11.15 -3.30
CA LEU A 113 11.09 -10.65 -2.00
C LEU A 113 10.00 -10.78 -0.94
N TRP A 114 8.76 -10.43 -1.26
CA TRP A 114 7.61 -10.58 -0.36
C TRP A 114 7.32 -12.07 -0.06
N LEU A 115 7.46 -12.93 -1.06
CA LEU A 115 7.30 -14.39 -0.93
C LEU A 115 8.53 -15.12 -0.34
N LYS A 116 9.66 -14.45 -0.04
CA LYS A 116 10.95 -15.13 0.15
C LYS A 116 10.93 -16.20 1.25
N ASP A 117 10.35 -15.89 2.41
CA ASP A 117 10.46 -16.71 3.63
C ASP A 117 9.48 -17.90 3.68
N TYR A 118 8.34 -17.80 2.98
CA TYR A 118 7.28 -18.82 2.99
C TYR A 118 7.70 -20.12 2.28
N GLN A 119 7.34 -21.28 2.83
CA GLN A 119 7.69 -22.60 2.28
C GLN A 119 6.53 -23.21 1.50
N LEU A 120 6.44 -22.85 0.22
CA LEU A 120 5.51 -23.43 -0.74
C LEU A 120 6.11 -23.39 -2.17
N PRO A 121 5.56 -24.16 -3.13
CA PRO A 121 5.88 -24.04 -4.56
C PRO A 121 5.70 -22.61 -5.11
N LYS A 122 6.78 -22.03 -5.65
CA LYS A 122 6.81 -20.65 -6.20
C LYS A 122 7.01 -20.66 -7.71
N ILE A 123 6.25 -19.83 -8.41
CA ILE A 123 6.34 -19.60 -9.86
C ILE A 123 6.56 -18.09 -10.11
N ALA A 124 7.47 -17.72 -11.01
CA ALA A 124 7.67 -16.33 -11.45
C ALA A 124 7.32 -16.17 -12.94
N THR A 125 6.51 -15.16 -13.26
CA THR A 125 5.91 -14.95 -14.59
C THR A 125 6.48 -13.71 -15.29
N PHE A 126 7.55 -13.93 -16.05
CA PHE A 126 8.27 -12.93 -16.82
C PHE A 126 7.46 -12.51 -18.05
N HIS A 127 6.89 -11.30 -17.97
CA HIS A 127 5.97 -10.73 -18.95
C HIS A 127 6.52 -9.49 -19.68
N CYS A 128 7.55 -8.86 -19.12
CA CYS A 128 8.34 -7.78 -19.71
C CYS A 128 9.72 -8.26 -20.19
N ARG A 129 10.36 -7.46 -21.03
CA ARG A 129 11.76 -7.65 -21.45
C ARG A 129 12.70 -6.96 -20.47
N LEU A 130 13.77 -7.64 -20.08
CA LEU A 130 14.83 -7.09 -19.24
C LEU A 130 15.49 -5.89 -19.92
N THR A 131 15.69 -5.94 -21.24
CA THR A 131 16.21 -4.79 -22.01
C THR A 131 15.30 -3.56 -21.88
N THR A 132 13.99 -3.74 -21.75
CA THR A 132 13.02 -2.64 -21.56
C THR A 132 13.00 -2.14 -20.12
N GLU A 133 13.02 -3.02 -19.12
CA GLU A 133 13.17 -2.64 -17.71
C GLU A 133 14.51 -1.90 -17.45
N MET A 134 15.55 -2.24 -18.21
CA MET A 134 16.86 -1.56 -18.16
C MET A 134 16.91 -0.26 -18.97
N ALA A 135 16.26 -0.17 -20.12
CA ALA A 135 16.25 1.04 -20.96
C ALA A 135 15.31 2.12 -20.40
N LEU A 136 14.24 1.71 -19.73
CA LEU A 136 13.46 2.56 -18.83
C LEU A 136 14.20 2.79 -17.48
N SER A 137 15.54 2.68 -17.41
CA SER A 137 16.31 3.11 -16.23
C SER A 137 17.19 4.32 -16.57
N PRO A 138 17.08 5.42 -15.79
CA PRO A 138 17.82 6.67 -16.01
C PRO A 138 19.32 6.54 -15.66
N LYS A 139 19.71 5.45 -15.02
CA LYS A 139 21.09 5.02 -14.85
C LYS A 139 21.35 3.85 -15.80
N LYS A 140 22.53 3.82 -16.43
CA LYS A 140 23.01 2.59 -17.08
C LYS A 140 23.23 1.50 -16.03
N VAL A 141 22.23 0.64 -15.85
CA VAL A 141 22.31 -0.59 -15.07
C VAL A 141 23.25 -1.55 -15.80
N ASP A 142 24.09 -2.27 -15.05
CA ASP A 142 24.88 -3.37 -15.60
C ASP A 142 24.05 -4.65 -15.59
N ARG A 143 23.80 -5.22 -16.77
CA ARG A 143 22.95 -6.40 -16.97
C ARG A 143 23.46 -7.62 -16.20
N VAL A 144 24.77 -7.82 -16.13
CA VAL A 144 25.37 -8.98 -15.45
C VAL A 144 25.19 -8.82 -13.95
N LYS A 145 25.51 -7.65 -13.40
CA LYS A 145 25.35 -7.38 -11.96
C LYS A 145 23.90 -7.46 -11.50
N TYR A 146 22.95 -6.99 -12.31
CA TYR A 146 21.51 -7.11 -12.03
C TYR A 146 21.05 -8.58 -11.98
N LEU A 147 21.49 -9.40 -12.94
CA LEU A 147 21.17 -10.84 -12.96
C LEU A 147 21.91 -11.63 -11.87
N GLU A 148 23.03 -11.13 -11.36
CA GLU A 148 23.75 -11.70 -10.21
C GLU A 148 23.07 -11.36 -8.87
N SER A 149 22.61 -10.13 -8.67
CA SER A 149 21.98 -9.71 -7.41
C SER A 149 20.63 -10.38 -7.15
N ILE A 150 19.81 -10.57 -8.18
CA ILE A 150 18.51 -11.26 -8.05
C ILE A 150 18.63 -12.80 -8.04
N ARG A 151 19.82 -13.36 -8.36
CA ARG A 151 20.03 -14.82 -8.48
C ARG A 151 19.57 -15.63 -7.26
N PRO A 152 19.76 -15.20 -5.99
CA PRO A 152 19.29 -15.95 -4.82
C PRO A 152 17.77 -16.14 -4.81
N LEU A 153 17.00 -15.10 -5.16
CA LEU A 153 15.53 -15.15 -5.23
C LEU A 153 15.04 -16.10 -6.32
N LEU A 154 15.85 -16.29 -7.36
CA LEU A 154 15.53 -17.14 -8.51
C LEU A 154 15.95 -18.60 -8.33
N GLY A 155 16.66 -18.98 -7.27
CA GLY A 155 17.12 -20.37 -7.07
C GLY A 155 15.96 -21.37 -6.99
N ASP A 156 15.01 -21.09 -6.10
CA ASP A 156 13.94 -22.01 -5.69
C ASP A 156 12.61 -21.85 -6.45
N VAL A 157 12.63 -21.12 -7.57
CA VAL A 157 11.43 -20.62 -8.25
C VAL A 157 11.32 -21.16 -9.67
N LYS A 158 10.15 -21.68 -10.04
CA LYS A 158 9.85 -22.13 -11.41
C LYS A 158 9.61 -20.93 -12.32
N LYS A 159 10.30 -20.85 -13.46
CA LYS A 159 10.36 -19.65 -14.30
C LYS A 159 9.48 -19.83 -15.54
N VAL A 160 8.51 -18.94 -15.72
CA VAL A 160 7.57 -18.92 -16.85
C VAL A 160 7.76 -17.63 -17.63
N PHE A 161 7.92 -17.73 -18.94
CA PHE A 161 8.04 -16.61 -19.86
C PHE A 161 6.84 -16.59 -20.81
N ILE A 162 6.25 -15.41 -21.06
CA ILE A 162 5.12 -15.33 -22.00
C ILE A 162 5.53 -15.41 -23.48
N SER A 163 6.83 -15.29 -23.79
CA SER A 163 7.38 -15.46 -25.14
C SER A 163 8.82 -15.98 -25.12
N ASP A 164 9.24 -16.62 -26.20
CA ASP A 164 10.63 -17.06 -26.38
C ASP A 164 11.62 -15.88 -26.45
N SER A 165 11.20 -14.73 -26.98
CA SER A 165 12.05 -13.54 -27.02
C SER A 165 12.25 -12.96 -25.63
N LYS A 166 11.23 -12.92 -24.76
CA LYS A 166 11.42 -12.54 -23.35
C LYS A 166 12.32 -13.54 -22.61
N ARG A 167 12.22 -14.84 -22.87
CA ARG A 167 13.15 -15.83 -22.31
C ARG A 167 14.60 -15.60 -22.75
N ALA A 168 14.81 -15.37 -24.04
CA ALA A 168 16.13 -15.06 -24.59
C ALA A 168 16.68 -13.72 -24.09
N ASP A 169 15.84 -12.69 -24.00
CA ASP A 169 16.19 -11.37 -23.51
C ASP A 169 16.46 -11.33 -22.00
N TRP A 170 15.86 -12.20 -21.19
CA TRP A 170 16.32 -12.40 -19.80
C TRP A 170 17.59 -13.25 -19.71
N GLY A 171 17.78 -14.20 -20.65
CA GLY A 171 18.94 -15.11 -20.65
C GLY A 171 18.86 -16.18 -19.56
N LEU A 172 17.66 -16.54 -19.12
CA LEU A 172 17.38 -17.49 -18.04
C LEU A 172 16.72 -18.76 -18.59
N GLU A 173 16.99 -19.90 -17.94
CA GLU A 173 16.23 -21.13 -18.19
C GLU A 173 14.79 -21.02 -17.64
N GLY A 174 13.83 -21.57 -18.36
CA GLY A 174 12.42 -21.52 -17.99
C GLY A 174 11.50 -22.04 -19.10
N VAL A 175 10.22 -22.20 -18.76
CA VAL A 175 9.17 -22.69 -19.66
C VAL A 175 8.52 -21.48 -20.37
N VAL A 176 8.25 -21.61 -21.67
CA VAL A 176 7.52 -20.58 -22.42
C VAL A 176 6.05 -20.96 -22.52
N ILE A 177 5.16 -20.07 -22.09
CA ILE A 177 3.70 -20.21 -22.19
C ILE A 177 3.13 -18.95 -22.86
N PRO A 178 2.96 -18.95 -24.19
CA PRO A 178 2.27 -17.89 -24.92
C PRO A 178 0.80 -17.79 -24.49
N HIS A 179 0.16 -16.64 -24.71
CA HIS A 179 -1.25 -16.44 -24.40
C HIS A 179 -2.16 -17.53 -24.98
N GLY A 180 -3.18 -17.92 -24.21
CA GLY A 180 -4.24 -18.82 -24.63
C GLY A 180 -5.51 -18.06 -24.97
N LEU A 181 -6.02 -18.18 -26.19
CA LEU A 181 -7.31 -17.60 -26.59
C LEU A 181 -8.23 -18.69 -27.15
N ASP A 182 -9.53 -18.52 -26.95
CA ASP A 182 -10.56 -19.30 -27.62
C ASP A 182 -11.30 -18.37 -28.58
N VAL A 183 -11.24 -18.64 -29.88
CA VAL A 183 -11.83 -17.74 -30.89
C VAL A 183 -13.36 -17.69 -30.82
N HIS A 184 -14.00 -18.64 -30.15
CA HIS A 184 -15.45 -18.64 -29.94
C HIS A 184 -15.90 -17.56 -28.92
N ASP A 185 -15.01 -17.13 -28.01
CA ASP A 185 -15.31 -16.00 -27.11
C ASP A 185 -15.38 -14.66 -27.86
N TYR A 186 -14.56 -14.50 -28.91
CA TYR A 186 -14.34 -13.23 -29.61
C TYR A 186 -15.05 -13.11 -30.97
N GLY A 187 -15.26 -14.23 -31.66
CA GLY A 187 -15.72 -14.29 -33.05
C GLY A 187 -17.02 -13.52 -33.34
N GLY A 188 -17.21 -13.12 -34.60
CA GLY A 188 -18.36 -12.32 -35.04
C GLY A 188 -17.99 -10.98 -35.67
N TYR A 189 -16.79 -10.86 -36.24
CA TYR A 189 -16.35 -9.68 -36.98
C TYR A 189 -17.25 -9.35 -38.19
N THR A 190 -17.73 -8.11 -38.25
CA THR A 190 -18.39 -7.50 -39.42
C THR A 190 -17.47 -6.48 -40.11
N GLY A 191 -16.51 -5.92 -39.37
CA GLY A 191 -15.60 -4.86 -39.81
C GLY A 191 -16.28 -3.56 -40.25
N GLU A 192 -17.60 -3.43 -40.05
CA GLU A 192 -18.48 -2.49 -40.77
C GLU A 192 -18.03 -1.01 -40.73
N LYS A 193 -17.38 -0.58 -39.65
CA LYS A 193 -16.89 0.78 -39.43
C LYS A 193 -15.49 0.91 -40.04
N PRO A 194 -15.27 1.73 -41.08
CA PRO A 194 -13.95 1.99 -41.64
C PRO A 194 -13.14 2.87 -40.69
N VAL A 195 -12.63 2.25 -39.63
CA VAL A 195 -11.97 2.86 -38.46
C VAL A 195 -10.80 1.96 -38.05
N VAL A 196 -9.65 2.56 -37.77
CA VAL A 196 -8.47 1.87 -37.23
C VAL A 196 -8.57 1.76 -35.71
N LEU A 197 -8.33 0.58 -35.13
CA LEU A 197 -8.38 0.35 -33.69
C LEU A 197 -6.98 0.26 -33.08
N ARG A 198 -6.78 0.91 -31.93
CA ARG A 198 -5.67 0.71 -30.99
C ARG A 198 -6.23 0.33 -29.63
N VAL A 199 -5.62 -0.64 -28.95
CA VAL A 199 -5.94 -0.99 -27.57
C VAL A 199 -4.66 -1.14 -26.75
N GLY A 200 -4.56 -0.41 -25.65
CA GLY A 200 -3.38 -0.38 -24.78
C GLY A 200 -3.37 0.83 -23.84
N ASN A 201 -2.58 0.73 -22.77
CA ASN A 201 -2.40 1.79 -21.77
C ASN A 201 -1.02 2.44 -21.91
N LEU A 202 -0.92 3.69 -21.45
CA LEU A 202 0.30 4.48 -21.36
C LEU A 202 1.10 4.59 -22.68
N PHE A 203 0.41 4.69 -23.82
CA PHE A 203 1.04 4.69 -25.15
C PHE A 203 2.12 5.76 -25.31
N LYS A 204 1.86 7.00 -24.86
CA LYS A 204 2.79 8.14 -25.01
C LYS A 204 3.90 8.09 -23.96
N GLU A 205 3.56 7.65 -22.77
CA GLU A 205 4.42 7.55 -21.60
C GLU A 205 5.40 6.36 -21.69
N MET A 206 5.00 5.30 -22.42
CA MET A 206 5.80 4.09 -22.73
C MET A 206 6.16 4.01 -24.22
N ASP A 207 6.37 5.14 -24.91
CA ASP A 207 6.60 5.19 -26.36
C ASP A 207 7.72 4.23 -26.83
N LEU A 208 8.79 4.11 -26.03
CA LEU A 208 9.90 3.17 -26.24
C LEU A 208 9.46 1.70 -26.45
N ALA A 209 8.38 1.27 -25.79
CA ALA A 209 7.87 -0.12 -25.82
C ALA A 209 6.48 -0.26 -26.50
N ARG A 210 5.89 0.85 -26.96
CA ARG A 210 4.54 0.90 -27.55
C ARG A 210 4.50 1.56 -28.95
N GLY A 211 5.52 2.31 -29.30
CA GLY A 211 5.70 2.95 -30.62
C GLY A 211 4.63 3.99 -30.95
N TYR A 212 4.14 4.73 -29.97
CA TYR A 212 3.16 5.81 -30.12
C TYR A 212 3.60 6.86 -31.14
N THR A 213 4.85 7.33 -31.10
CA THR A 213 5.36 8.34 -32.06
C THR A 213 5.29 7.84 -33.51
N VAL A 214 5.47 6.53 -33.74
CA VAL A 214 5.32 5.91 -35.06
C VAL A 214 3.83 5.70 -35.39
N SER A 215 3.03 5.31 -34.39
CA SER A 215 1.58 5.15 -34.48
C SER A 215 0.87 6.43 -34.92
N GLU A 216 1.24 7.58 -34.36
CA GLU A 216 0.69 8.89 -34.75
C GLU A 216 1.06 9.27 -36.19
N GLN A 217 2.29 8.99 -36.62
CA GLN A 217 2.70 9.22 -38.02
C GLN A 217 1.90 8.35 -39.00
N ILE A 218 1.60 7.12 -38.61
CA ILE A 218 0.74 6.20 -39.38
C ILE A 218 -0.72 6.70 -39.40
N LEU A 219 -1.28 7.08 -38.25
CA LEU A 219 -2.71 7.39 -38.10
C LEU A 219 -3.11 8.81 -38.51
N ARG A 220 -2.18 9.76 -38.64
CA ARG A 220 -2.49 11.16 -38.96
C ARG A 220 -3.42 11.30 -40.16
N GLY A 221 -4.66 11.75 -39.94
CA GLY A 221 -5.68 11.91 -40.98
C GLY A 221 -6.53 10.66 -41.31
N PHE A 222 -6.42 9.59 -40.52
CA PHE A 222 -7.32 8.43 -40.58
C PHE A 222 -8.33 8.44 -39.42
N PRO A 223 -9.58 8.00 -39.64
CA PRO A 223 -10.53 7.74 -38.57
C PRO A 223 -10.02 6.57 -37.71
N HIS A 224 -9.88 6.78 -36.41
CA HIS A 224 -9.35 5.78 -35.50
C HIS A 224 -9.95 5.91 -34.09
N VAL A 225 -9.81 4.85 -33.29
CA VAL A 225 -10.21 4.81 -31.87
C VAL A 225 -9.06 4.22 -31.05
N THR A 226 -8.77 4.85 -29.91
CA THR A 226 -7.76 4.37 -28.94
C THR A 226 -8.46 4.02 -27.63
N LEU A 227 -8.41 2.74 -27.23
CA LEU A 227 -8.98 2.26 -25.97
C LEU A 227 -7.89 1.93 -24.94
N GLY A 228 -8.06 2.43 -23.71
CA GLY A 228 -7.16 2.23 -22.57
C GLY A 228 -6.80 3.52 -21.84
N LEU A 229 -6.15 3.38 -20.68
CA LEU A 229 -5.70 4.49 -19.85
C LEU A 229 -4.50 5.20 -20.49
N ASN A 230 -4.73 6.39 -21.06
CA ASN A 230 -3.72 7.15 -21.80
C ASN A 230 -3.86 8.66 -21.54
N PRO A 231 -3.46 9.17 -20.36
CA PRO A 231 -3.69 10.58 -20.00
C PRO A 231 -3.00 11.56 -20.97
N GLY A 232 -1.89 11.15 -21.62
CA GLY A 232 -1.22 11.93 -22.65
C GLY A 232 -1.91 12.00 -24.02
N ILE A 233 -3.06 11.32 -24.25
CA ILE A 233 -3.77 11.23 -25.53
C ILE A 233 -5.25 11.66 -25.35
N PRO A 234 -5.63 12.90 -25.70
CA PRO A 234 -6.97 13.46 -25.41
C PRO A 234 -8.17 12.72 -26.04
N GLU A 235 -7.96 12.00 -27.15
CA GLU A 235 -9.02 11.23 -27.84
C GLU A 235 -9.08 9.74 -27.41
N ALA A 236 -8.24 9.33 -26.45
CA ALA A 236 -8.30 7.99 -25.87
C ALA A 236 -9.35 7.90 -24.75
N ARG A 237 -9.96 6.73 -24.57
CA ARG A 237 -10.91 6.46 -23.49
C ARG A 237 -10.75 5.06 -22.92
N LEU A 238 -11.19 4.84 -21.68
CA LEU A 238 -11.45 3.49 -21.18
C LEU A 238 -12.60 2.83 -21.95
N SER A 239 -12.62 1.50 -21.96
CA SER A 239 -13.76 0.73 -22.46
C SER A 239 -14.88 0.70 -21.41
N ARG A 240 -16.13 0.48 -21.85
CA ARG A 240 -17.34 0.50 -20.99
C ARG A 240 -17.85 -0.90 -20.64
N GLY A 241 -16.95 -1.84 -20.35
CA GLY A 241 -17.25 -3.26 -20.23
C GLY A 241 -16.62 -4.08 -21.36
N PHE A 242 -16.46 -5.38 -21.12
CA PHE A 242 -15.89 -6.30 -22.13
C PHE A 242 -16.67 -6.30 -23.44
N ASP A 243 -18.00 -6.12 -23.41
CA ASP A 243 -18.85 -6.01 -24.59
C ASP A 243 -18.57 -4.76 -25.44
N ASP A 244 -18.17 -3.63 -24.85
CA ASP A 244 -17.74 -2.44 -25.61
C ASP A 244 -16.41 -2.70 -26.33
N LEU A 245 -15.43 -3.29 -25.65
CA LEU A 245 -14.16 -3.70 -26.25
C LEU A 245 -14.37 -4.71 -27.39
N LEU A 246 -15.19 -5.73 -27.14
CA LEU A 246 -15.51 -6.80 -28.08
C LEU A 246 -16.33 -6.29 -29.29
N ASN A 247 -17.22 -5.32 -29.08
CA ASN A 247 -17.89 -4.59 -30.16
C ASN A 247 -16.87 -3.84 -31.04
N HIS A 248 -15.83 -3.22 -30.47
CA HIS A 248 -14.77 -2.58 -31.25
C HIS A 248 -13.94 -3.61 -32.04
N TYR A 249 -13.54 -4.73 -31.42
CA TYR A 249 -12.87 -5.84 -32.12
C TYR A 249 -13.71 -6.44 -33.26
N ARG A 250 -15.05 -6.45 -33.15
CA ARG A 250 -15.95 -6.97 -34.17
C ARG A 250 -16.29 -5.97 -35.28
N THR A 251 -16.43 -4.68 -34.96
CA THR A 251 -17.01 -3.68 -35.89
C THR A 251 -16.03 -2.67 -36.46
N CYS A 252 -14.86 -2.41 -35.84
CA CYS A 252 -13.80 -1.64 -36.49
C CYS A 252 -13.15 -2.47 -37.61
N ARG A 253 -12.55 -1.82 -38.60
CA ARG A 253 -12.06 -2.50 -39.82
C ARG A 253 -10.70 -3.19 -39.63
N VAL A 254 -9.78 -2.58 -38.88
CA VAL A 254 -8.37 -2.98 -38.85
C VAL A 254 -7.71 -2.61 -37.52
N TYR A 255 -6.87 -3.49 -36.98
CA TYR A 255 -6.04 -3.23 -35.81
C TYR A 255 -4.68 -2.65 -36.22
N LEU A 256 -4.16 -1.66 -35.49
CA LEU A 256 -2.79 -1.16 -35.66
C LEU A 256 -1.91 -1.57 -34.49
N ASN A 257 -0.83 -2.29 -34.77
CA ASN A 257 0.23 -2.58 -33.80
C ASN A 257 1.55 -1.89 -34.19
N THR A 258 2.22 -1.29 -33.21
CA THR A 258 3.47 -0.53 -33.41
C THR A 258 4.56 -0.87 -32.40
N THR A 259 4.50 -2.06 -31.78
CA THR A 259 5.52 -2.51 -30.81
C THR A 259 6.91 -2.67 -31.47
N PRO A 260 7.94 -1.90 -31.06
CA PRO A 260 9.26 -1.95 -31.67
C PRO A 260 10.02 -3.20 -31.21
N GLU A 261 10.66 -3.88 -32.16
CA GLU A 261 11.27 -5.20 -31.97
C GLU A 261 12.40 -5.26 -30.94
N GLU A 262 13.04 -4.15 -30.61
CA GLU A 262 14.07 -4.08 -29.56
C GLU A 262 13.45 -4.26 -28.16
N TYR A 263 12.30 -3.63 -27.90
CA TYR A 263 11.73 -3.47 -26.55
C TYR A 263 10.46 -4.29 -26.28
N GLU A 264 9.79 -4.81 -27.30
CA GLU A 264 8.54 -5.54 -27.11
C GLU A 264 8.30 -6.58 -28.22
N ASP A 265 7.49 -7.59 -27.90
CA ASP A 265 7.06 -8.60 -28.85
C ASP A 265 6.11 -8.03 -29.90
N GLY A 266 6.08 -8.64 -31.09
CA GLY A 266 5.33 -8.20 -32.27
C GLY A 266 3.83 -8.46 -32.19
N TYR A 267 3.34 -8.69 -30.98
CA TYR A 267 1.95 -8.85 -30.59
C TYR A 267 1.82 -8.52 -29.09
N ASN A 268 0.66 -8.03 -28.70
CA ASN A 268 0.19 -8.01 -27.32
C ASN A 268 -1.13 -8.81 -27.23
N LEU A 269 -1.67 -9.02 -26.02
CA LEU A 269 -2.91 -9.77 -25.87
C LEU A 269 -4.06 -9.12 -26.67
N SER A 270 -4.21 -7.80 -26.61
CA SER A 270 -5.29 -7.08 -27.32
C SER A 270 -5.25 -7.25 -28.85
N MET A 271 -4.05 -7.31 -29.44
CA MET A 271 -3.87 -7.66 -30.84
C MET A 271 -4.31 -9.09 -31.14
N LEU A 272 -3.98 -10.06 -30.27
CA LEU A 272 -4.44 -11.44 -30.42
C LEU A 272 -5.97 -11.57 -30.24
N GLU A 273 -6.58 -10.76 -29.37
CA GLU A 273 -8.04 -10.70 -29.19
C GLU A 273 -8.74 -10.13 -30.43
N ALA A 274 -8.18 -9.07 -31.04
CA ALA A 274 -8.65 -8.56 -32.33
C ALA A 274 -8.55 -9.62 -33.44
N MET A 275 -7.41 -10.31 -33.55
CA MET A 275 -7.25 -11.45 -34.48
C MET A 275 -8.25 -12.58 -34.18
N ALA A 276 -8.52 -12.88 -32.91
CA ALA A 276 -9.47 -13.91 -32.49
C ALA A 276 -10.93 -13.56 -32.84
N ALA A 277 -11.30 -12.27 -32.85
CA ALA A 277 -12.60 -11.81 -33.33
C ALA A 277 -12.77 -11.99 -34.86
N GLY A 278 -11.65 -11.98 -35.59
CA GLY A 278 -11.58 -11.99 -37.05
C GLY A 278 -11.16 -10.65 -37.67
N MET A 279 -10.50 -9.77 -36.92
CA MET A 279 -9.99 -8.48 -37.43
C MET A 279 -8.57 -8.63 -38.03
N PRO A 280 -8.30 -8.06 -39.22
CA PRO A 280 -6.95 -8.01 -39.78
C PRO A 280 -6.06 -7.00 -39.04
N VAL A 281 -4.75 -7.28 -39.01
CA VAL A 281 -3.75 -6.41 -38.34
C VAL A 281 -2.81 -5.76 -39.36
N VAL A 282 -2.48 -4.49 -39.13
CA VAL A 282 -1.34 -3.80 -39.76
C VAL A 282 -0.27 -3.60 -38.69
N THR A 283 0.97 -4.01 -38.95
CA THR A 283 2.07 -3.95 -37.97
C THR A 283 3.40 -3.52 -38.55
N LEU A 284 4.26 -2.96 -37.71
CA LEU A 284 5.70 -2.86 -37.97
C LEU A 284 6.35 -4.25 -38.05
N PRO A 285 7.53 -4.39 -38.70
CA PRO A 285 8.31 -5.62 -38.70
C PRO A 285 8.78 -5.95 -37.28
N ASN A 286 8.58 -7.20 -36.88
CA ASN A 286 9.06 -7.75 -35.61
C ASN A 286 9.10 -9.27 -35.74
N SER A 287 10.27 -9.93 -35.53
CA SER A 287 10.45 -11.38 -35.75
C SER A 287 9.54 -12.28 -34.91
N THR A 288 8.96 -11.75 -33.83
CA THR A 288 8.01 -12.47 -32.98
C THR A 288 6.54 -12.29 -33.39
N SER A 289 6.24 -11.41 -34.34
CA SER A 289 4.85 -11.15 -34.76
C SER A 289 4.22 -12.38 -35.43
N PRO A 290 2.94 -12.71 -35.15
CA PRO A 290 2.24 -13.79 -35.85
C PRO A 290 1.82 -13.43 -37.28
N ILE A 291 2.01 -12.17 -37.70
CA ILE A 291 1.53 -11.66 -38.98
C ILE A 291 2.48 -12.02 -40.14
N LEU A 292 1.89 -12.56 -41.20
CA LEU A 292 2.51 -12.87 -42.48
C LEU A 292 1.96 -11.87 -43.52
N ASP A 293 2.85 -11.06 -44.10
CA ASP A 293 2.49 -9.93 -44.97
C ASP A 293 1.63 -10.37 -46.17
N GLY A 294 0.40 -9.84 -46.24
CA GLY A 294 -0.58 -10.16 -47.29
C GLY A 294 -1.39 -11.44 -47.07
N VAL A 295 -1.21 -12.17 -45.96
CA VAL A 295 -1.92 -13.44 -45.68
C VAL A 295 -2.95 -13.29 -44.57
N ASN A 296 -2.55 -12.79 -43.40
CA ASN A 296 -3.40 -12.60 -42.21
C ASN A 296 -3.35 -11.15 -41.66
N GLY A 297 -2.79 -10.24 -42.46
CA GLY A 297 -2.51 -8.85 -42.10
C GLY A 297 -1.45 -8.28 -43.03
N PHE A 298 -0.84 -7.16 -42.65
CA PHE A 298 0.23 -6.51 -43.41
C PHE A 298 1.41 -6.10 -42.52
N VAL A 299 2.63 -6.21 -43.07
CA VAL A 299 3.89 -5.91 -42.37
C VAL A 299 4.77 -5.02 -43.25
N SER A 300 5.20 -3.85 -42.76
CA SER A 300 6.19 -3.04 -43.45
C SER A 300 6.91 -2.05 -42.54
N GLY A 301 8.22 -1.88 -42.76
CA GLY A 301 9.00 -0.79 -42.16
C GLY A 301 8.88 0.54 -42.91
N ASP A 302 8.27 0.56 -44.10
CA ASP A 302 7.94 1.80 -44.81
C ASP A 302 6.57 2.31 -44.36
N LEU A 303 6.56 3.45 -43.65
CA LEU A 303 5.34 4.09 -43.18
C LEU A 303 4.44 4.56 -44.34
N VAL A 304 5.01 4.88 -45.52
CA VAL A 304 4.23 5.25 -46.71
C VAL A 304 3.49 4.03 -47.27
N ARG A 305 4.15 2.85 -47.33
CA ARG A 305 3.50 1.57 -47.63
C ARG A 305 2.44 1.23 -46.57
N LEU A 306 2.73 1.29 -45.27
CA LEU A 306 1.73 1.01 -44.22
C LEU A 306 0.48 1.88 -44.37
N ARG A 307 0.63 3.19 -44.61
CA ARG A 307 -0.50 4.10 -44.79
C ARG A 307 -1.33 3.77 -46.04
N LYS A 308 -0.70 3.33 -47.14
CA LYS A 308 -1.42 2.84 -48.33
C LYS A 308 -2.18 1.53 -48.06
N LEU A 309 -1.61 0.63 -47.26
CA LEU A 309 -2.25 -0.63 -46.88
C LEU A 309 -3.42 -0.40 -45.90
N LEU A 310 -3.35 0.63 -45.05
CA LEU A 310 -4.49 1.08 -44.25
C LEU A 310 -5.62 1.65 -45.13
N VAL A 311 -5.33 2.49 -46.13
CA VAL A 311 -6.35 2.95 -47.11
C VAL A 311 -7.04 1.74 -47.74
N GLN A 312 -6.27 0.77 -48.25
CA GLN A 312 -6.82 -0.44 -48.87
C GLN A 312 -7.74 -1.23 -47.94
N LEU A 313 -7.39 -1.40 -46.66
CA LEU A 313 -8.28 -2.09 -45.71
C LEU A 313 -9.51 -1.27 -45.32
N LEU A 314 -9.38 0.05 -45.19
CA LEU A 314 -10.49 0.95 -44.86
C LEU A 314 -11.54 0.97 -45.98
N GLU A 315 -11.11 0.94 -47.23
CA GLU A 315 -11.95 0.93 -48.44
C GLU A 315 -12.46 -0.46 -48.83
N ASP A 316 -11.61 -1.51 -48.81
CA ASP A 316 -11.95 -2.87 -49.22
C ASP A 316 -12.33 -3.76 -48.01
N ARG A 317 -13.65 -3.90 -47.82
CA ARG A 317 -14.24 -4.79 -46.81
C ARG A 317 -13.93 -6.27 -47.06
N GLU A 318 -13.93 -6.74 -48.31
CA GLU A 318 -13.76 -8.17 -48.62
C GLU A 318 -12.32 -8.63 -48.37
N LEU A 319 -11.35 -7.78 -48.71
CA LEU A 319 -9.94 -7.94 -48.33
C LEU A 319 -9.80 -8.02 -46.81
N ALA A 320 -10.42 -7.11 -46.07
CA ALA A 320 -10.34 -7.08 -44.62
C ALA A 320 -10.92 -8.34 -43.96
N GLU A 321 -12.12 -8.78 -44.38
CA GLU A 321 -12.70 -10.04 -43.89
C GLU A 321 -11.86 -11.28 -44.30
N ARG A 322 -11.24 -11.27 -45.48
CA ARG A 322 -10.37 -12.39 -45.93
C ARG A 322 -9.11 -12.51 -45.08
N LEU A 323 -8.39 -11.42 -44.88
CA LEU A 323 -7.19 -11.40 -44.03
C LEU A 323 -7.56 -11.66 -42.55
N GLY A 324 -8.70 -11.14 -42.10
CA GLY A 324 -9.23 -11.33 -40.77
C GLY A 324 -9.58 -12.78 -40.42
N ARG A 325 -10.16 -13.54 -41.36
CA ARG A 325 -10.36 -15.00 -41.23
C ARG A 325 -9.02 -15.73 -41.04
N ALA A 326 -8.02 -15.44 -41.87
CA ALA A 326 -6.67 -16.02 -41.73
C ALA A 326 -5.96 -15.59 -40.43
N ALA A 327 -6.29 -14.42 -39.86
CA ALA A 327 -5.81 -14.00 -38.55
C ALA A 327 -6.42 -14.85 -37.42
N GLN A 328 -7.72 -15.15 -37.50
CA GLN A 328 -8.40 -16.05 -36.58
C GLN A 328 -7.84 -17.49 -36.65
N ASP A 329 -7.58 -18.01 -37.85
CA ASP A 329 -6.89 -19.30 -38.04
C ASP A 329 -5.51 -19.32 -37.38
N THR A 330 -4.76 -18.22 -37.50
CA THR A 330 -3.43 -18.07 -36.89
C THR A 330 -3.49 -18.10 -35.36
N VAL A 331 -4.56 -17.55 -34.75
CA VAL A 331 -4.79 -17.63 -33.30
C VAL A 331 -5.11 -19.06 -32.88
N MET A 332 -5.99 -19.76 -33.61
CA MET A 332 -6.33 -21.17 -33.32
C MET A 332 -5.09 -22.08 -33.35
N GLU A 333 -4.24 -21.95 -34.37
CA GLU A 333 -3.01 -22.75 -34.52
C GLU A 333 -1.99 -22.47 -33.40
N LYS A 334 -1.64 -21.19 -33.19
CA LYS A 334 -0.46 -20.83 -32.41
C LYS A 334 -0.76 -20.59 -30.93
N PHE A 335 -1.94 -20.05 -30.63
CA PHE A 335 -2.36 -19.50 -29.33
C PHE A 335 -3.64 -20.13 -28.76
N GLY A 336 -4.10 -21.27 -29.29
CA GLY A 336 -5.35 -21.91 -28.84
C GLY A 336 -5.37 -22.26 -27.33
N MET A 337 -6.45 -21.90 -26.64
CA MET A 337 -6.65 -22.06 -25.18
C MET A 337 -6.25 -23.43 -24.62
N GLN A 338 -6.60 -24.52 -25.32
CA GLN A 338 -6.27 -25.89 -24.90
C GLN A 338 -4.77 -26.20 -24.88
N LYS A 339 -3.91 -25.39 -25.52
CA LYS A 339 -2.45 -25.47 -25.41
C LYS A 339 -1.97 -24.77 -24.14
N PHE A 340 -2.40 -23.53 -23.94
CA PHE A 340 -2.11 -22.71 -22.74
C PHE A 340 -2.50 -23.42 -21.44
N LEU A 341 -3.72 -23.97 -21.36
CA LEU A 341 -4.18 -24.67 -20.15
C LEU A 341 -3.32 -25.90 -19.84
N ARG A 342 -2.98 -26.74 -20.83
CA ARG A 342 -2.11 -27.90 -20.63
C ARG A 342 -0.70 -27.51 -20.20
N SER A 343 -0.14 -26.42 -20.75
CA SER A 343 1.16 -25.89 -20.32
C SER A 343 1.15 -25.40 -18.87
N TRP A 344 0.09 -24.70 -18.42
CA TRP A 344 -0.03 -24.26 -17.04
C TRP A 344 -0.22 -25.41 -16.04
N HIS A 345 -1.05 -26.41 -16.38
CA HIS A 345 -1.18 -27.63 -15.56
C HIS A 345 0.16 -28.35 -15.41
N ALA A 346 0.92 -28.48 -16.51
CA ALA A 346 2.25 -29.11 -16.48
C ALA A 346 3.24 -28.32 -15.61
N VAL A 347 3.28 -26.98 -15.70
CA VAL A 347 4.17 -26.15 -14.87
C VAL A 347 3.81 -26.21 -13.39
N LEU A 348 2.52 -26.19 -13.03
CA LEU A 348 2.08 -26.34 -11.63
C LEU A 348 2.48 -27.71 -11.08
N GLN A 349 2.24 -28.79 -11.83
CA GLN A 349 2.66 -30.14 -11.43
C GLN A 349 4.18 -30.26 -11.27
N ASP A 350 4.95 -29.73 -12.21
CA ASP A 350 6.42 -29.80 -12.21
C ASP A 350 7.04 -28.92 -11.10
N ALA A 351 6.43 -27.77 -10.79
CA ALA A 351 6.81 -26.94 -9.64
C ALA A 351 6.55 -27.63 -8.30
N ALA A 352 5.40 -28.29 -8.13
CA ALA A 352 5.12 -29.09 -6.94
C ALA A 352 6.07 -30.29 -6.82
N ILE A 353 6.33 -30.99 -7.92
CA ILE A 353 7.26 -32.14 -7.95
C ILE A 353 8.69 -31.70 -7.57
N ASP A 354 9.18 -30.57 -8.08
CA ASP A 354 10.50 -30.05 -7.73
C ASP A 354 10.58 -29.54 -6.29
N TYR A 355 9.51 -28.92 -5.77
CA TYR A 355 9.39 -28.58 -4.36
C TYR A 355 9.47 -29.83 -3.47
N LEU A 356 8.65 -30.84 -3.73
CA LEU A 356 8.59 -32.09 -2.95
C LEU A 356 9.91 -32.88 -2.96
N LYS A 357 10.60 -32.96 -4.12
CA LYS A 357 11.95 -33.55 -4.22
C LYS A 357 12.96 -32.83 -3.31
N ARG A 358 12.85 -31.50 -3.21
CA ARG A 358 13.78 -30.63 -2.48
C ARG A 358 13.51 -30.62 -0.97
N THR A 359 12.25 -30.76 -0.56
CA THR A 359 11.84 -30.82 0.86
C THR A 359 11.80 -32.24 1.44
N GLY A 360 11.81 -33.29 0.61
CA GLY A 360 11.87 -34.69 1.06
C GLY A 360 10.54 -35.30 1.51
N PHE A 361 9.42 -34.73 1.08
CA PHE A 361 8.07 -35.05 1.54
C PHE A 361 7.50 -36.33 0.87
N ASP A 362 7.03 -37.30 1.66
CA ASP A 362 6.58 -38.63 1.18
C ASP A 362 5.10 -38.66 0.76
N LEU A 363 4.85 -38.59 -0.55
CA LEU A 363 3.52 -38.69 -1.17
C LEU A 363 2.75 -40.00 -0.92
N ASN A 364 3.37 -41.03 -0.34
CA ASN A 364 2.71 -42.31 -0.05
C ASN A 364 2.07 -42.36 1.34
N GLY A 365 2.35 -41.36 2.20
CA GLY A 365 2.04 -41.35 3.63
C GLY A 365 0.86 -40.48 4.06
N GLN A 366 -0.35 -40.81 3.61
CA GLN A 366 -1.65 -40.20 3.99
C GLN A 366 -1.98 -38.79 3.45
N ASP A 367 -3.30 -38.57 3.37
CA ASP A 367 -4.10 -37.39 2.99
C ASP A 367 -3.62 -36.47 1.84
N ARG A 368 -4.33 -36.55 0.71
CA ARG A 368 -4.11 -35.73 -0.50
C ARG A 368 -4.82 -34.37 -0.49
N ASN A 369 -5.51 -34.02 0.60
CA ASN A 369 -6.25 -32.76 0.77
C ASN A 369 -5.61 -31.81 1.79
N ARG A 370 -4.42 -32.10 2.32
CA ARG A 370 -3.63 -31.12 3.08
C ARG A 370 -2.96 -30.13 2.11
N PRO A 371 -3.01 -28.80 2.38
CA PRO A 371 -2.22 -27.85 1.62
C PRO A 371 -0.71 -28.03 1.92
N PHE A 372 0.15 -27.64 0.98
CA PHE A 372 1.61 -27.82 1.07
C PHE A 372 2.29 -26.99 2.17
N ASN A 373 1.58 -26.00 2.72
CA ASN A 373 2.10 -24.97 3.58
C ASN A 373 1.76 -25.27 5.05
N GLU A 374 2.45 -26.25 5.64
CA GLU A 374 2.52 -26.30 7.10
C GLU A 374 3.32 -25.08 7.58
N ILE A 375 2.72 -24.25 8.45
CA ILE A 375 3.49 -23.53 9.48
C ILE A 375 4.56 -24.49 9.99
N SER A 376 5.79 -24.02 10.20
CA SER A 376 6.82 -24.78 10.90
C SER A 376 6.41 -25.01 12.38
N ARG A 377 5.38 -25.82 12.60
CA ARG A 377 4.81 -26.23 13.89
C ARG A 377 5.84 -27.10 14.57
N LYS A 378 6.71 -26.45 15.35
CA LYS A 378 7.79 -27.14 16.04
C LYS A 378 7.23 -28.29 16.85
N ASN A 379 7.79 -29.47 16.64
CA ASN A 379 7.56 -30.62 17.50
C ASN A 379 8.35 -30.35 18.79
N VAL A 380 7.65 -29.96 19.86
CA VAL A 380 8.29 -29.57 21.12
C VAL A 380 8.11 -30.70 22.13
N LEU A 381 9.21 -31.32 22.55
CA LEU A 381 9.19 -32.26 23.66
C LEU A 381 9.44 -31.48 24.96
N MET A 382 8.38 -31.22 25.72
CA MET A 382 8.41 -30.31 26.86
C MET A 382 8.49 -31.07 28.19
N ASN A 383 9.50 -30.79 29.01
CA ASN A 383 9.77 -31.47 30.28
C ASN A 383 9.69 -30.53 31.49
N TYR A 384 8.82 -30.86 32.45
CA TYR A 384 8.58 -30.08 33.67
C TYR A 384 7.86 -30.91 34.75
N VAL A 385 7.81 -30.42 36.00
CA VAL A 385 6.93 -30.96 37.06
C VAL A 385 5.50 -30.48 36.81
N SER A 386 4.56 -31.40 36.59
CA SER A 386 3.17 -31.00 36.40
C SER A 386 2.56 -30.45 37.69
N HIS A 387 2.19 -29.17 37.65
CA HIS A 387 1.46 -28.42 38.66
C HIS A 387 0.67 -27.29 37.96
N PRO A 388 -0.62 -27.04 38.28
CA PRO A 388 -1.41 -26.07 37.51
C PRO A 388 -0.90 -24.62 37.60
N ALA A 389 -0.38 -24.22 38.76
CA ALA A 389 0.05 -22.84 39.01
C ALA A 389 1.58 -22.67 38.94
N THR A 390 2.25 -23.31 37.98
CA THR A 390 3.64 -22.98 37.59
C THR A 390 3.68 -22.41 36.19
N THR A 391 4.71 -21.61 35.90
CA THR A 391 4.94 -20.96 34.60
C THR A 391 4.99 -21.95 33.43
N ALA A 392 5.44 -23.18 33.66
CA ALA A 392 5.43 -24.23 32.64
C ALA A 392 4.02 -24.58 32.13
N HIS A 393 2.98 -24.47 32.95
CA HIS A 393 1.61 -24.70 32.51
C HIS A 393 1.10 -23.59 31.58
N TYR A 394 1.42 -22.33 31.87
CA TYR A 394 1.08 -21.21 30.98
C TYR A 394 1.87 -21.28 29.66
N LEU A 395 3.16 -21.66 29.71
CA LEU A 395 3.98 -21.92 28.52
C LEU A 395 3.46 -23.10 27.68
N GLU A 396 3.02 -24.18 28.33
CA GLU A 396 2.37 -25.32 27.64
C GLU A 396 1.11 -24.87 26.89
N ARG A 397 0.25 -24.08 27.56
CA ARG A 397 -0.97 -23.52 26.98
C ARG A 397 -0.68 -22.62 25.78
N ALA A 398 0.30 -21.72 25.88
CA ALA A 398 0.74 -20.86 24.78
C ALA A 398 1.32 -21.68 23.60
N LEU A 399 2.24 -22.61 23.86
CA LEU A 399 2.84 -23.48 22.84
C LEU A 399 1.78 -24.26 22.06
N ARG A 400 0.80 -24.87 22.75
CA ARG A 400 -0.24 -25.71 22.12
C ARG A 400 -1.18 -24.94 21.19
N LYS A 401 -1.25 -23.60 21.25
CA LYS A 401 -2.05 -22.81 20.30
C LYS A 401 -1.47 -22.85 18.87
N ARG A 402 -0.14 -22.98 18.73
CA ARG A 402 0.53 -22.87 17.41
C ARG A 402 1.54 -23.98 17.08
N HIS A 403 1.90 -24.84 18.04
CA HIS A 403 2.96 -25.84 17.90
C HIS A 403 2.56 -27.23 18.42
N ASN A 404 3.28 -28.25 17.97
CA ASN A 404 2.98 -29.65 18.25
C ASN A 404 3.68 -30.07 19.56
N VAL A 405 3.03 -29.87 20.71
CA VAL A 405 3.61 -30.18 22.02
C VAL A 405 3.33 -31.61 22.44
N VAL A 406 4.36 -32.34 22.87
CA VAL A 406 4.24 -33.55 23.69
C VAL A 406 4.90 -33.27 25.04
N THR A 407 4.15 -33.41 26.14
CA THR A 407 4.68 -33.19 27.49
C THR A 407 5.16 -34.48 28.14
N CYS A 408 6.24 -34.39 28.91
CA CYS A 408 6.74 -35.49 29.74
C CYS A 408 7.26 -34.97 31.08
N GLY A 409 7.32 -35.84 32.09
CA GLY A 409 7.90 -35.50 33.38
C GLY A 409 7.17 -36.13 34.56
N PRO A 410 7.60 -35.80 35.79
CA PRO A 410 6.94 -36.20 37.01
C PRO A 410 5.69 -35.35 37.29
N MET A 411 4.77 -35.96 38.03
CA MET A 411 3.70 -35.25 38.74
C MET A 411 4.27 -34.65 40.03
N ILE A 412 3.77 -33.49 40.46
CA ILE A 412 4.18 -32.89 41.74
C ILE A 412 3.88 -33.83 42.93
N ASN A 413 4.90 -34.11 43.74
CA ASN A 413 4.81 -35.06 44.85
C ASN A 413 4.20 -34.43 46.11
N ASP A 414 3.69 -35.26 47.03
CA ASP A 414 2.97 -34.79 48.22
C ASP A 414 3.88 -34.16 49.30
N GLU A 415 5.20 -34.29 49.19
CA GLU A 415 6.14 -33.57 50.03
C GLU A 415 6.30 -32.12 49.56
N VAL A 416 6.49 -31.90 48.25
CA VAL A 416 6.52 -30.56 47.65
C VAL A 416 5.18 -29.86 47.80
N LYS A 417 4.03 -30.55 47.62
CA LYS A 417 2.71 -29.98 47.92
C LYS A 417 2.60 -29.44 49.35
N ARG A 418 3.14 -30.16 50.34
CA ARG A 418 3.16 -29.71 51.75
C ARG A 418 4.18 -28.60 52.00
N ARG A 419 5.42 -28.77 51.52
CA ARG A 419 6.53 -27.80 51.66
C ARG A 419 6.20 -26.44 51.03
N TRP A 420 5.55 -26.43 49.87
CA TRP A 420 5.07 -25.24 49.20
C TRP A 420 3.64 -24.86 49.62
N ASN A 421 3.07 -25.48 50.67
CA ASN A 421 1.68 -25.32 51.14
C ASN A 421 0.66 -25.07 50.01
N LEU A 422 0.60 -26.01 49.07
CA LEU A 422 -0.31 -26.03 47.92
C LEU A 422 -1.66 -26.67 48.27
N SER A 423 -1.88 -26.95 49.55
CA SER A 423 -3.14 -27.46 50.15
C SER A 423 -4.37 -26.59 49.83
N ALA A 424 -4.16 -25.35 49.38
CA ALA A 424 -5.19 -24.40 48.96
C ALA A 424 -5.52 -24.44 47.45
N LEU A 425 -4.78 -25.19 46.62
CA LEU A 425 -5.16 -25.37 45.21
C LEU A 425 -6.45 -26.20 45.12
N LYS A 426 -7.48 -25.65 44.48
CA LYS A 426 -8.73 -26.37 44.14
C LYS A 426 -8.67 -27.10 42.79
N CYS A 427 -7.62 -26.91 42.01
CA CYS A 427 -7.43 -27.54 40.70
C CYS A 427 -6.42 -28.70 40.78
N GLU A 428 -6.75 -29.83 40.14
CA GLU A 428 -5.89 -31.00 40.10
C GLU A 428 -4.74 -30.84 39.08
N PRO A 429 -3.53 -31.38 39.36
CA PRO A 429 -2.45 -31.41 38.39
C PRO A 429 -2.78 -32.22 37.12
N LYS A 430 -2.68 -31.57 35.96
CA LYS A 430 -2.88 -32.20 34.64
C LYS A 430 -1.88 -33.35 34.42
N ALA A 431 -2.32 -34.51 33.96
CA ALA A 431 -1.41 -35.57 33.54
C ALA A 431 -0.58 -35.14 32.31
N HIS A 432 0.72 -35.49 32.30
CA HIS A 432 1.58 -35.38 31.12
C HIS A 432 1.12 -36.34 30.01
N ASP A 433 1.38 -35.99 28.75
CA ASP A 433 1.13 -36.90 27.61
C ASP A 433 1.97 -38.18 27.74
N LEU A 434 3.22 -38.05 28.23
CA LEU A 434 4.14 -39.14 28.54
C LEU A 434 4.66 -39.04 29.99
N PRO A 435 3.92 -39.56 30.99
CA PRO A 435 4.38 -39.58 32.38
C PRO A 435 5.72 -40.34 32.54
N CYS A 436 6.63 -39.78 33.31
CA CYS A 436 7.93 -40.38 33.63
C CYS A 436 8.48 -39.87 34.99
N GLY A 437 9.62 -40.39 35.44
CA GLY A 437 10.30 -39.90 36.66
C GLY A 437 11.19 -38.69 36.40
N PRO A 438 11.65 -37.98 37.46
CA PRO A 438 12.55 -36.83 37.34
C PRO A 438 13.96 -37.18 36.80
N GLN A 439 14.27 -38.47 36.70
CA GLN A 439 15.55 -39.05 36.25
C GLN A 439 15.35 -40.04 35.09
N THR A 440 14.18 -40.11 34.47
CA THR A 440 13.95 -41.03 33.33
C THR A 440 14.78 -40.59 32.11
N PRO A 441 15.61 -41.47 31.51
CA PRO A 441 16.35 -41.15 30.29
C PRO A 441 15.43 -40.78 29.12
N LEU A 442 15.82 -39.82 28.29
CA LEU A 442 15.11 -39.51 27.05
C LEU A 442 15.16 -40.68 26.06
N SER A 443 16.15 -41.57 26.15
CA SER A 443 16.16 -42.86 25.45
C SER A 443 15.00 -43.81 25.82
N GLU A 444 14.32 -43.62 26.96
CA GLU A 444 13.06 -44.30 27.31
C GLU A 444 11.82 -43.50 26.89
N VAL A 445 11.91 -42.17 26.83
CA VAL A 445 10.79 -41.29 26.42
C VAL A 445 10.62 -41.28 24.90
N ILE A 446 11.70 -41.20 24.13
CA ILE A 446 11.69 -41.06 22.67
C ILE A 446 10.97 -42.22 21.95
N PRO A 447 11.14 -43.51 22.35
CA PRO A 447 10.38 -44.62 21.76
C PRO A 447 8.88 -44.61 22.08
N ARG A 448 8.42 -43.76 23.02
CA ARG A 448 7.01 -43.60 23.40
C ARG A 448 6.33 -42.42 22.70
N LEU A 449 7.08 -41.63 21.91
CA LEU A 449 6.53 -40.53 21.10
C LEU A 449 5.62 -41.10 19.97
N PRO A 450 4.68 -40.31 19.42
CA PRO A 450 3.81 -40.76 18.33
C PRO A 450 4.60 -41.25 17.11
N GLU A 451 4.01 -42.14 16.30
CA GLU A 451 4.72 -42.72 15.15
C GLU A 451 5.23 -41.63 14.19
N ARG A 452 6.50 -41.77 13.75
CA ARG A 452 7.26 -40.79 12.94
C ARG A 452 7.52 -39.43 13.61
N TRP A 453 6.98 -39.14 14.79
CA TRP A 453 7.22 -37.88 15.50
C TRP A 453 8.65 -37.78 16.02
N ARG A 454 9.28 -36.61 15.85
CA ARG A 454 10.60 -36.28 16.41
C ARG A 454 10.61 -34.81 16.83
N PRO A 455 11.25 -34.46 17.97
CA PRO A 455 11.31 -33.08 18.40
C PRO A 455 12.22 -32.26 17.48
N ASP A 456 11.75 -31.08 17.05
CA ASP A 456 12.63 -30.01 16.57
C ASP A 456 13.55 -29.57 17.71
N PHE A 457 12.97 -29.40 18.91
CA PHE A 457 13.70 -29.11 20.13
C PHE A 457 13.04 -29.74 21.37
N PHE A 458 13.89 -30.00 22.36
CA PHE A 458 13.52 -30.36 23.73
C PHE A 458 13.49 -29.10 24.58
N LEU A 459 12.41 -28.86 25.32
CA LEU A 459 12.24 -27.71 26.20
C LEU A 459 12.11 -28.16 27.65
N TRP A 460 13.12 -27.88 28.47
CA TRP A 460 13.11 -28.15 29.90
C TRP A 460 12.75 -26.89 30.69
N VAL A 461 11.76 -26.94 31.59
CA VAL A 461 11.33 -25.76 32.37
C VAL A 461 11.52 -26.02 33.86
N GLU A 462 12.34 -25.18 34.51
CA GLU A 462 12.55 -25.27 35.96
C GLU A 462 11.22 -25.00 36.68
N THR A 463 10.84 -25.98 37.49
CA THR A 463 9.55 -26.12 38.17
C THR A 463 9.68 -26.87 39.49
N GLY A 464 10.89 -26.91 40.07
CA GLY A 464 11.25 -27.79 41.19
C GLY A 464 11.81 -29.13 40.72
N LEU A 465 12.51 -29.16 39.58
CA LEU A 465 13.24 -30.33 39.09
C LEU A 465 14.68 -30.28 39.59
N ASP A 466 15.04 -31.15 40.52
CA ASP A 466 16.44 -31.27 41.00
C ASP A 466 17.36 -32.03 40.01
N SER A 467 16.85 -32.40 38.82
CA SER A 467 17.61 -33.06 37.77
C SER A 467 17.05 -32.85 36.35
N ILE A 468 17.97 -32.88 35.39
CA ILE A 468 17.72 -33.11 33.96
C ILE A 468 17.81 -34.62 33.63
N PRO A 469 17.28 -35.09 32.48
CA PRO A 469 17.45 -36.48 32.06
C PRO A 469 18.93 -36.89 31.95
N PRO A 470 19.34 -38.05 32.50
CA PRO A 470 20.75 -38.41 32.67
C PRO A 470 21.50 -38.78 31.37
N ASP A 471 20.79 -38.82 30.24
CA ASP A 471 21.34 -39.05 28.91
C ASP A 471 21.18 -37.84 27.97
N LEU A 472 20.72 -36.68 28.47
CA LEU A 472 20.42 -35.48 27.66
C LEU A 472 21.56 -35.10 26.70
N ASP A 473 22.80 -35.07 27.18
CA ASP A 473 24.00 -34.73 26.39
C ASP A 473 24.30 -35.70 25.23
N ARG A 474 23.68 -36.89 25.22
CA ARG A 474 23.85 -37.90 24.17
C ARG A 474 22.93 -37.66 22.97
N HIS A 475 21.93 -36.79 23.11
CA HIS A 475 20.93 -36.52 22.08
C HIS A 475 21.31 -35.34 21.18
N LYS A 476 20.95 -35.44 19.89
CA LYS A 476 21.39 -34.52 18.83
C LYS A 476 20.34 -33.51 18.37
N PHE A 477 19.12 -33.53 18.92
CA PHE A 477 18.15 -32.46 18.73
C PHE A 477 18.54 -31.22 19.55
N LEU A 478 17.94 -30.08 19.22
CA LEU A 478 18.19 -28.83 19.90
C LEU A 478 17.67 -28.89 21.35
N LYS A 479 18.50 -28.49 22.32
CA LYS A 479 18.22 -28.54 23.76
C LYS A 479 18.02 -27.12 24.26
N VAL A 480 16.83 -26.83 24.78
CA VAL A 480 16.41 -25.51 25.25
C VAL A 480 15.99 -25.63 26.72
N CYS A 481 16.35 -24.66 27.56
CA CYS A 481 15.78 -24.55 28.90
C CYS A 481 15.23 -23.16 29.21
N TYR A 482 14.23 -23.13 30.10
CA TYR A 482 13.71 -21.91 30.72
C TYR A 482 13.91 -21.98 32.23
N LEU A 483 14.66 -21.02 32.78
CA LEU A 483 15.12 -20.99 34.17
C LEU A 483 14.45 -19.84 34.93
N ILE A 484 13.88 -20.17 36.10
CA ILE A 484 13.03 -19.29 36.90
C ILE A 484 13.51 -19.34 38.35
N ASP A 485 13.44 -18.21 39.06
CA ASP A 485 13.93 -18.01 40.44
C ASP A 485 15.45 -18.22 40.56
N THR A 486 16.18 -17.77 39.53
CA THR A 486 17.66 -17.79 39.49
C THR A 486 18.28 -17.02 40.65
N HIS A 487 17.56 -16.05 41.23
CA HIS A 487 17.98 -15.34 42.43
C HIS A 487 18.07 -16.23 43.70
N LEU A 488 17.42 -17.41 43.71
CA LEU A 488 17.52 -18.41 44.77
C LEU A 488 18.47 -19.57 44.42
N HIS A 489 18.70 -19.81 43.12
CA HIS A 489 19.28 -21.06 42.60
C HIS A 489 20.48 -20.86 41.65
N LEU A 490 21.12 -19.69 41.68
CA LEU A 490 22.18 -19.27 40.74
C LEU A 490 23.25 -20.35 40.44
N GLU A 491 23.88 -20.96 41.45
CA GLU A 491 24.94 -21.95 41.20
C GLU A 491 24.41 -23.26 40.60
N LYS A 492 23.18 -23.68 40.94
CA LYS A 492 22.48 -24.80 40.28
C LYS A 492 22.19 -24.44 38.82
N HIS A 493 21.74 -23.22 38.56
CA HIS A 493 21.39 -22.75 37.22
C HIS A 493 22.61 -22.60 36.30
N LYS A 494 23.74 -22.12 36.82
CA LYS A 494 25.03 -22.10 36.09
C LYS A 494 25.46 -23.51 35.64
N GLN A 495 25.28 -24.51 36.50
CA GLN A 495 25.62 -25.91 36.18
C GLN A 495 24.63 -26.48 35.15
N LEU A 496 23.32 -26.32 35.38
CA LEU A 496 22.28 -26.81 34.45
C LEU A 496 22.39 -26.19 33.05
N ALA A 497 22.67 -24.90 32.96
CA ALA A 497 22.77 -24.16 31.70
C ALA A 497 23.79 -24.75 30.72
N GLN A 498 24.87 -25.37 31.22
CA GLN A 498 25.93 -25.98 30.40
C GLN A 498 25.46 -27.21 29.59
N HIS A 499 24.31 -27.81 29.92
CA HIS A 499 23.73 -28.96 29.22
C HIS A 499 22.77 -28.58 28.07
N PHE A 500 22.48 -27.30 27.88
CA PHE A 500 21.53 -26.81 26.89
C PHE A 500 22.21 -25.97 25.80
N ASP A 501 21.72 -26.07 24.58
CA ASP A 501 22.21 -25.27 23.46
C ASP A 501 21.68 -23.82 23.55
N PHE A 502 20.52 -23.63 24.19
CA PHE A 502 19.83 -22.36 24.40
C PHE A 502 19.26 -22.25 25.83
N VAL A 503 19.50 -21.11 26.47
CA VAL A 503 19.11 -20.86 27.86
C VAL A 503 18.33 -19.54 27.93
N PHE A 504 17.08 -19.61 28.37
CA PHE A 504 16.23 -18.44 28.59
C PHE A 504 16.03 -18.24 30.10
N LEU A 505 16.23 -17.02 30.62
CA LEU A 505 16.02 -16.71 32.04
C LEU A 505 14.88 -15.72 32.25
N ALA A 506 14.06 -15.97 33.27
CA ALA A 506 13.10 -14.98 33.78
C ALA A 506 13.78 -13.72 34.34
N GLN A 507 14.87 -13.88 35.10
CA GLN A 507 15.54 -12.78 35.81
C GLN A 507 16.68 -12.13 35.02
N ARG A 508 16.45 -10.89 34.59
CA ARG A 508 17.40 -10.01 33.88
C ARG A 508 18.81 -9.98 34.48
N LYS A 509 18.88 -9.77 35.79
CA LYS A 509 20.09 -9.56 36.62
C LYS A 509 21.13 -10.68 36.56
N TYR A 510 20.74 -11.88 36.12
CA TYR A 510 21.62 -13.07 36.11
C TYR A 510 21.92 -13.59 34.71
N VAL A 511 21.36 -12.99 33.65
CA VAL A 511 21.54 -13.40 32.26
C VAL A 511 23.03 -13.40 31.87
N ASP A 512 23.72 -12.30 32.17
CA ASP A 512 25.14 -12.15 31.85
C ASP A 512 26.01 -13.05 32.75
N VAL A 513 25.66 -13.18 34.03
CA VAL A 513 26.34 -14.06 35.02
C VAL A 513 26.26 -15.55 34.66
N VAL A 514 25.16 -16.00 34.03
CA VAL A 514 25.01 -17.38 33.53
C VAL A 514 25.71 -17.56 32.17
N ARG A 515 25.80 -16.51 31.34
CA ARG A 515 26.59 -16.52 30.09
C ARG A 515 28.09 -16.66 30.38
N GLU A 516 28.60 -15.90 31.35
CA GLU A 516 29.99 -15.97 31.83
C GLU A 516 30.34 -17.35 32.42
N ALA A 517 29.37 -18.08 32.95
CA ALA A 517 29.55 -19.44 33.48
C ALA A 517 29.71 -20.53 32.38
N GLY A 518 29.88 -20.15 31.12
CA GLY A 518 30.26 -21.04 30.01
C GLY A 518 29.14 -21.39 29.02
N SER A 519 27.95 -20.80 29.17
CA SER A 519 26.81 -21.04 28.28
C SER A 519 26.77 -19.98 27.17
N PRO A 520 26.85 -20.32 25.87
CA PRO A 520 27.04 -19.33 24.81
C PRO A 520 25.76 -18.54 24.45
N HIS A 521 24.58 -19.18 24.50
CA HIS A 521 23.32 -18.59 24.02
C HIS A 521 22.34 -18.38 25.19
N VAL A 522 22.58 -17.31 25.96
CA VAL A 522 21.82 -16.98 27.16
C VAL A 522 21.05 -15.68 26.95
N PHE A 523 19.71 -15.76 27.06
CA PHE A 523 18.77 -14.68 26.76
C PHE A 523 17.90 -14.33 27.96
N TRP A 524 17.49 -13.07 28.05
CA TRP A 524 16.39 -12.67 28.92
C TRP A 524 15.05 -13.01 28.26
N LEU A 525 14.15 -13.62 29.02
CA LEU A 525 12.76 -13.85 28.62
C LEU A 525 11.88 -13.71 29.88
N PRO A 526 11.45 -12.48 30.21
CA PRO A 526 10.76 -12.20 31.47
C PRO A 526 9.45 -12.99 31.59
N LEU A 527 8.93 -13.05 32.82
CA LEU A 527 7.60 -13.61 33.08
C LEU A 527 6.49 -12.82 32.34
N ALA A 528 5.29 -13.36 32.37
CA ALA A 528 4.15 -12.88 31.60
C ALA A 528 2.82 -13.22 32.26
N CYS A 529 1.71 -12.79 31.66
CA CYS A 529 0.35 -13.22 31.98
C CYS A 529 -0.19 -14.28 31.00
N ASP A 530 -1.20 -15.02 31.44
CA ASP A 530 -2.11 -15.81 30.62
C ASP A 530 -3.47 -15.08 30.61
N PRO A 531 -3.85 -14.42 29.50
CA PRO A 531 -5.07 -13.60 29.45
C PRO A 531 -6.36 -14.34 29.78
N GLU A 532 -6.45 -15.67 29.57
CA GLU A 532 -7.67 -16.43 29.89
C GLU A 532 -7.81 -16.70 31.40
N ILE A 533 -6.68 -16.71 32.13
CA ILE A 533 -6.62 -17.03 33.56
C ILE A 533 -6.53 -15.76 34.41
N HIS A 534 -5.74 -14.77 33.97
CA HIS A 534 -5.43 -13.56 34.75
C HIS A 534 -6.32 -12.36 34.45
N CYS A 535 -7.22 -12.46 33.46
CA CYS A 535 -8.17 -11.40 33.13
C CYS A 535 -9.01 -10.92 34.32
N ARG A 536 -9.43 -9.65 34.20
CA ARG A 536 -10.41 -9.03 35.07
C ARG A 536 -11.69 -9.86 35.14
N ARG A 537 -12.08 -10.27 36.35
CA ARG A 537 -13.30 -11.04 36.61
C ARG A 537 -14.47 -10.12 36.93
N GLU A 538 -15.66 -10.45 36.41
CA GLU A 538 -16.88 -9.73 36.74
C GLU A 538 -17.21 -9.89 38.24
N ALA A 539 -17.20 -8.78 38.97
CA ALA A 539 -17.51 -8.76 40.39
C ALA A 539 -18.23 -7.46 40.78
N PRO A 540 -19.25 -7.50 41.66
CA PRO A 540 -19.99 -6.32 42.08
C PRO A 540 -19.15 -5.45 43.04
N GLY A 541 -18.36 -4.55 42.46
CA GLY A 541 -17.56 -3.55 43.16
C GLY A 541 -16.26 -4.08 43.77
N ALA A 542 -15.30 -3.19 43.97
CA ALA A 542 -14.09 -3.49 44.74
C ALA A 542 -14.45 -3.65 46.23
N LYS A 543 -14.09 -4.80 46.80
CA LYS A 543 -14.35 -5.17 48.20
C LYS A 543 -13.25 -4.71 49.16
N TRP A 544 -12.04 -4.55 48.64
CA TRP A 544 -10.83 -4.29 49.41
C TRP A 544 -10.11 -3.05 48.88
N ASP A 545 -9.46 -2.30 49.77
CA ASP A 545 -8.64 -1.16 49.35
C ASP A 545 -7.34 -1.64 48.73
N VAL A 546 -6.70 -2.64 49.37
CA VAL A 546 -5.45 -3.24 48.92
C VAL A 546 -5.59 -4.75 48.89
N GLY A 547 -5.11 -5.38 47.82
CA GLY A 547 -4.97 -6.83 47.70
C GLY A 547 -3.51 -7.23 47.59
N PHE A 548 -3.11 -8.26 48.33
CA PHE A 548 -1.80 -8.90 48.21
C PHE A 548 -1.96 -10.43 48.07
N VAL A 549 -1.17 -11.03 47.18
CA VAL A 549 -1.17 -12.50 46.97
C VAL A 549 0.23 -13.08 47.00
N GLY A 550 0.61 -13.65 48.14
CA GLY A 550 1.91 -14.27 48.37
C GLY A 550 2.05 -14.86 49.77
N THR A 551 3.23 -15.42 50.07
CA THR A 551 3.52 -16.00 51.39
C THR A 551 3.77 -14.91 52.45
N VAL A 552 3.16 -15.08 53.62
CA VAL A 552 3.26 -14.16 54.77
C VAL A 552 4.04 -14.79 55.94
N ASP A 553 3.72 -16.03 56.34
CA ASP A 553 4.27 -16.66 57.56
C ASP A 553 5.78 -16.93 57.50
N GLN A 554 6.32 -17.03 56.28
CA GLN A 554 7.75 -17.22 56.00
C GLN A 554 8.33 -16.03 55.20
N ALA A 555 7.67 -14.86 55.27
CA ALA A 555 8.08 -13.68 54.52
C ALA A 555 9.39 -13.05 55.07
N PRO A 556 10.22 -12.43 54.20
CA PRO A 556 11.32 -11.58 54.66
C PRO A 556 10.81 -10.46 55.59
N PRO A 557 11.57 -10.04 56.62
CA PRO A 557 11.09 -9.08 57.63
C PRO A 557 10.51 -7.78 57.06
N ARG A 558 11.11 -7.25 55.98
CA ARG A 558 10.62 -6.08 55.25
C ARG A 558 9.18 -6.28 54.74
N ARG A 559 8.88 -7.40 54.08
CA ARG A 559 7.54 -7.67 53.54
C ARG A 559 6.48 -7.68 54.64
N LYS A 560 6.76 -8.38 55.75
CA LYS A 560 5.85 -8.42 56.89
C LYS A 560 5.61 -7.02 57.47
N PHE A 561 6.66 -6.25 57.71
CA PHE A 561 6.57 -4.87 58.19
C PHE A 561 5.72 -3.95 57.28
N LEU A 562 5.86 -4.08 55.95
CA LEU A 562 5.04 -3.31 55.00
C LEU A 562 3.57 -3.76 55.02
N LEU A 563 3.29 -5.07 55.03
CA LEU A 563 1.92 -5.59 55.11
C LEU A 563 1.23 -5.21 56.44
N ASP A 564 1.94 -5.31 57.57
CA ASP A 564 1.45 -4.90 58.90
C ASP A 564 1.11 -3.39 58.92
N ARG A 565 1.92 -2.54 58.27
CA ARG A 565 1.62 -1.11 58.10
C ARG A 565 0.41 -0.86 57.20
N ILE A 566 0.24 -1.59 56.10
CA ILE A 566 -0.92 -1.46 55.21
C ILE A 566 -2.20 -1.88 55.96
N ALA A 567 -2.19 -3.03 56.63
CA ALA A 567 -3.31 -3.53 57.43
C ALA A 567 -3.72 -2.57 58.57
N SER A 568 -2.76 -1.81 59.10
CA SER A 568 -3.01 -0.78 60.12
C SER A 568 -3.66 0.51 59.61
N ASN A 569 -3.81 0.67 58.28
CA ASN A 569 -4.29 1.91 57.65
C ASN A 569 -5.44 1.70 56.64
N PHE A 570 -5.56 0.53 56.03
CA PHE A 570 -6.46 0.25 54.89
C PHE A 570 -7.11 -1.13 55.00
N HIS A 571 -8.23 -1.35 54.30
CA HIS A 571 -8.88 -2.65 54.23
C HIS A 571 -8.10 -3.62 53.32
N LEU A 572 -7.04 -4.22 53.88
CA LEU A 572 -6.15 -5.17 53.21
C LEU A 572 -6.76 -6.57 53.15
N ASN A 573 -6.75 -7.17 51.97
CA ASN A 573 -6.86 -8.61 51.78
C ASN A 573 -5.48 -9.21 51.49
N CYS A 574 -5.07 -10.18 52.29
CA CYS A 574 -3.74 -10.77 52.26
C CYS A 574 -3.88 -12.29 52.36
N ASP A 575 -3.82 -12.99 51.22
CA ASP A 575 -4.18 -14.40 51.10
C ASP A 575 -3.33 -15.10 50.03
N ARG A 576 -3.10 -16.41 50.15
CA ARG A 576 -2.22 -17.17 49.24
C ARG A 576 -3.01 -17.95 48.18
N LYS A 577 -3.50 -17.19 47.21
CA LYS A 577 -4.29 -17.65 46.07
C LYS A 577 -3.48 -17.93 44.81
N PHE A 578 -4.10 -18.62 43.87
CA PHE A 578 -3.54 -19.03 42.58
C PHE A 578 -4.64 -19.00 41.49
N MET A 579 -4.24 -18.97 40.22
CA MET A 579 -5.13 -19.06 39.06
C MET A 579 -6.30 -18.05 39.15
N GLU A 580 -7.52 -18.48 38.83
CA GLU A 580 -8.73 -17.66 38.81
C GLU A 580 -9.05 -17.01 40.16
N GLU A 581 -8.76 -17.65 41.30
CA GLU A 581 -9.05 -17.07 42.62
C GLU A 581 -8.13 -15.89 42.96
N MET A 582 -6.91 -15.89 42.41
CA MET A 582 -5.97 -14.77 42.49
C MET A 582 -6.44 -13.62 41.60
N ALA A 583 -6.86 -13.92 40.36
CA ALA A 583 -7.44 -12.93 39.45
C ALA A 583 -8.72 -12.30 40.05
N GLU A 584 -9.58 -13.09 40.70
CA GLU A 584 -10.78 -12.63 41.41
C GLU A 584 -10.43 -11.74 42.61
N LEU A 585 -9.38 -12.05 43.38
CA LEU A 585 -8.92 -11.20 44.49
C LEU A 585 -8.40 -9.86 43.98
N TYR A 586 -7.56 -9.86 42.94
CA TYR A 586 -7.02 -8.63 42.35
C TYR A 586 -8.11 -7.78 41.70
N SER A 587 -9.01 -8.38 40.91
CA SER A 587 -10.18 -7.69 40.29
C SER A 587 -11.12 -7.05 41.32
N ARG A 588 -11.10 -7.54 42.57
CA ARG A 588 -11.92 -7.05 43.69
C ARG A 588 -11.16 -6.16 44.68
N SER A 589 -9.91 -5.81 44.37
CA SER A 589 -9.10 -4.88 45.17
C SER A 589 -8.86 -3.60 44.37
N ARG A 590 -9.00 -2.42 44.99
CA ARG A 590 -8.75 -1.14 44.30
C ARG A 590 -7.29 -1.04 43.85
N ILE A 591 -6.37 -1.43 44.73
CA ILE A 591 -4.93 -1.48 44.48
C ILE A 591 -4.43 -2.91 44.70
N VAL A 592 -3.57 -3.40 43.81
CA VAL A 592 -2.78 -4.61 43.99
C VAL A 592 -1.40 -4.21 44.50
N PHE A 593 -1.06 -4.64 45.72
CA PHE A 593 0.27 -4.45 46.27
C PHE A 593 1.19 -5.60 45.84
N ASN A 594 2.34 -5.27 45.26
CA ASN A 594 3.46 -6.17 45.03
C ASN A 594 4.68 -5.71 45.84
N ASN A 595 5.54 -6.67 46.17
CA ASN A 595 6.81 -6.40 46.81
C ASN A 595 7.84 -7.43 46.32
N ALA A 596 8.86 -6.97 45.62
CA ALA A 596 9.97 -7.80 45.15
C ALA A 596 10.78 -8.41 46.29
N ILE A 597 11.33 -9.60 46.04
CA ILE A 597 12.35 -10.25 46.87
C ILE A 597 13.66 -10.19 46.07
N HIS A 598 14.78 -9.82 46.69
CA HIS A 598 16.10 -9.73 46.02
C HIS A 598 16.14 -8.91 44.71
N ASP A 599 15.27 -7.90 44.58
CA ASP A 599 15.05 -7.10 43.37
C ASP A 599 14.59 -7.94 42.16
N ASP A 600 13.63 -8.83 42.37
CA ASP A 600 13.07 -9.72 41.35
C ASP A 600 11.81 -9.18 40.62
N LEU A 601 11.79 -9.32 39.29
CA LEU A 601 10.63 -9.06 38.42
C LEU A 601 9.69 -10.27 38.45
N ASN A 602 9.01 -10.44 39.57
CA ASN A 602 8.16 -11.61 39.82
C ASN A 602 6.83 -11.57 39.05
N MET A 603 6.19 -12.73 38.88
CA MET A 603 4.95 -12.89 38.10
C MET A 603 3.77 -11.98 38.52
N ARG A 604 3.69 -11.56 39.79
CA ARG A 604 2.56 -10.74 40.28
C ARG A 604 2.47 -9.36 39.62
N VAL A 605 3.57 -8.87 39.03
CA VAL A 605 3.58 -7.64 38.22
C VAL A 605 2.64 -7.80 37.01
N PHE A 606 2.82 -8.86 36.23
CA PHE A 606 2.02 -9.14 35.04
C PHE A 606 0.59 -9.59 35.41
N GLU A 607 0.45 -10.48 36.39
CA GLU A 607 -0.86 -10.99 36.83
C GLU A 607 -1.74 -9.88 37.44
N GLY A 608 -1.15 -8.98 38.23
CA GLY A 608 -1.86 -7.86 38.86
C GLY A 608 -2.40 -6.86 37.85
N MET A 609 -1.58 -6.46 36.86
CA MET A 609 -2.02 -5.56 35.79
C MET A 609 -3.03 -6.21 34.83
N CYS A 610 -2.85 -7.50 34.47
CA CYS A 610 -3.79 -8.24 33.61
C CYS A 610 -5.23 -8.31 34.21
N SER A 611 -5.34 -8.28 35.55
CA SER A 611 -6.63 -8.24 36.24
C SER A 611 -7.35 -6.87 36.21
N GLY A 612 -6.72 -5.83 35.66
CA GLY A 612 -7.33 -4.50 35.49
C GLY A 612 -7.42 -3.64 36.75
N SER A 613 -6.58 -3.92 37.76
CA SER A 613 -6.46 -3.16 39.02
C SER A 613 -5.09 -2.48 39.13
N LEU A 614 -4.99 -1.35 39.85
CA LEU A 614 -3.73 -0.60 39.92
C LEU A 614 -2.64 -1.39 40.63
N LEU A 615 -1.55 -1.70 39.95
CA LEU A 615 -0.35 -2.27 40.57
C LEU A 615 0.47 -1.17 41.28
N VAL A 616 0.71 -1.36 42.58
CA VAL A 616 1.69 -0.60 43.38
C VAL A 616 2.83 -1.55 43.77
N THR A 617 4.06 -1.24 43.36
CA THR A 617 5.25 -2.11 43.52
C THR A 617 6.48 -1.32 43.95
N ASP A 618 7.50 -1.98 44.50
CA ASP A 618 8.81 -1.37 44.73
C ASP A 618 9.67 -1.37 43.47
N ARG A 619 10.70 -0.50 43.45
CA ARG A 619 11.53 -0.19 42.28
C ARG A 619 12.31 -1.37 41.69
N ALA A 620 12.60 -2.42 42.47
CA ALA A 620 13.32 -3.64 42.06
C ALA A 620 14.52 -3.38 41.10
N PRO A 621 15.57 -2.66 41.53
CA PRO A 621 16.64 -2.21 40.65
C PRO A 621 17.41 -3.35 39.96
N GLY A 622 17.53 -3.25 38.62
CA GLY A 622 18.19 -4.25 37.77
C GLY A 622 17.35 -5.50 37.50
N SER A 623 16.06 -5.48 37.82
CA SER A 623 15.11 -6.57 37.55
C SER A 623 14.60 -6.60 36.11
N GLY A 624 14.68 -5.48 35.40
CA GLY A 624 14.00 -5.22 34.13
C GLY A 624 12.58 -4.65 34.28
N LEU A 625 12.12 -4.36 35.50
CA LEU A 625 10.82 -3.69 35.73
C LEU A 625 10.73 -2.34 35.01
N ASP A 626 11.82 -1.57 35.05
CA ASP A 626 12.02 -0.27 34.40
C ASP A 626 12.42 -0.39 32.92
N GLU A 627 12.87 -1.56 32.46
CA GLU A 627 13.01 -1.90 31.03
C GLU A 627 11.63 -2.15 30.37
N LEU A 628 10.59 -2.49 31.13
CA LEU A 628 9.25 -2.83 30.59
C LEU A 628 8.14 -1.82 30.93
N PHE A 629 8.16 -1.19 32.11
CA PHE A 629 7.01 -0.43 32.63
C PHE A 629 7.36 0.98 33.13
N GLN A 630 6.46 1.93 32.86
CA GLN A 630 6.61 3.34 33.23
C GLN A 630 5.82 3.68 34.51
N ASP A 631 6.51 4.25 35.50
CA ASP A 631 5.90 4.75 36.75
C ASP A 631 4.83 5.82 36.48
N ARG A 632 3.73 5.77 37.24
CA ARG A 632 2.52 6.62 37.13
C ARG A 632 1.83 6.61 35.75
N LYS A 633 2.19 5.65 34.90
CA LYS A 633 1.56 5.39 33.60
C LYS A 633 1.01 3.98 33.50
N HIS A 634 1.82 2.96 33.76
CA HIS A 634 1.41 1.55 33.72
C HIS A 634 1.22 0.94 35.11
N LEU A 635 2.09 1.34 36.04
CA LEU A 635 2.08 0.95 37.45
C LEU A 635 2.51 2.14 38.32
N VAL A 636 2.50 1.99 39.64
CA VAL A 636 3.02 3.00 40.57
C VAL A 636 4.16 2.43 41.42
N LEU A 637 5.27 3.14 41.48
CA LEU A 637 6.40 2.83 42.35
C LEU A 637 6.22 3.45 43.74
N TYR A 638 6.57 2.70 44.78
CA TYR A 638 6.63 3.20 46.17
C TYR A 638 8.04 3.15 46.76
N GLU A 639 8.25 3.99 47.78
CA GLU A 639 9.38 3.90 48.71
C GLU A 639 8.83 3.57 50.11
N ASP A 640 9.56 2.75 50.88
CA ASP A 640 9.06 2.19 52.16
C ASP A 640 8.57 3.27 53.14
N GLY A 641 9.16 4.46 53.16
CA GLY A 641 8.67 5.58 53.96
C GLY A 641 7.26 6.01 53.54
N ALA A 642 7.13 6.40 52.27
CA ALA A 642 5.96 7.06 51.68
C ALA A 642 4.81 6.11 51.26
N LEU A 643 5.02 4.79 51.27
CA LEU A 643 4.03 3.77 50.83
C LEU A 643 2.59 4.04 51.29
N ILE A 644 2.38 4.41 52.56
CA ILE A 644 1.05 4.65 53.11
C ILE A 644 0.39 5.90 52.48
N ASP A 645 1.16 6.92 52.18
CA ASP A 645 0.65 8.16 51.56
C ASP A 645 0.46 7.97 50.04
N THR A 646 1.32 7.16 49.40
CA THR A 646 1.11 6.68 48.02
C THR A 646 -0.19 5.89 47.88
N LEU A 647 -0.45 4.94 48.79
CA LEU A 647 -1.69 4.15 48.78
C LEU A 647 -2.91 5.04 49.06
N ARG A 648 -2.83 5.97 50.01
CA ARG A 648 -3.92 6.91 50.31
C ARG A 648 -4.25 7.77 49.09
N HIS A 649 -3.24 8.36 48.45
CA HIS A 649 -3.40 9.16 47.23
C HIS A 649 -4.20 8.40 46.15
N TYR A 650 -3.80 7.18 45.82
CA TYR A 650 -4.47 6.40 44.77
C TYR A 650 -5.81 5.77 45.20
N LEU A 651 -6.13 5.73 46.49
CA LEU A 651 -7.49 5.42 46.97
C LEU A 651 -8.41 6.63 46.81
N ASP A 652 -7.94 7.82 47.21
CA ASP A 652 -8.66 9.10 47.18
C ASP A 652 -8.83 9.67 45.76
N HIS A 653 -7.94 9.33 44.81
CA HIS A 653 -7.99 9.76 43.40
C HIS A 653 -8.39 8.60 42.47
N PRO A 654 -9.69 8.24 42.39
CA PRO A 654 -10.15 7.06 41.66
C PRO A 654 -9.90 7.13 40.15
N GLU A 655 -10.08 8.31 39.53
CA GLU A 655 -9.88 8.51 38.10
C GLU A 655 -8.40 8.33 37.70
N GLU A 656 -7.46 8.86 38.49
CA GLU A 656 -6.02 8.67 38.23
C GLU A 656 -5.62 7.21 38.40
N ARG A 657 -6.11 6.55 39.47
CA ARG A 657 -5.89 5.11 39.71
C ARG A 657 -6.38 4.26 38.54
N GLU A 658 -7.60 4.50 38.07
CA GLU A 658 -8.24 3.66 37.04
C GLU A 658 -7.69 3.94 35.63
N ARG A 659 -7.22 5.17 35.37
CA ARG A 659 -6.43 5.50 34.17
C ARG A 659 -5.13 4.69 34.12
N ILE A 660 -4.37 4.66 35.21
CA ILE A 660 -3.08 3.94 35.28
C ILE A 660 -3.31 2.43 35.24
N ALA A 661 -4.30 1.91 35.99
CA ALA A 661 -4.67 0.50 35.98
C ALA A 661 -5.04 -0.01 34.58
N ARG A 662 -5.79 0.80 33.81
CA ARG A 662 -6.17 0.48 32.44
C ARG A 662 -4.95 0.45 31.50
N ALA A 663 -4.12 1.48 31.53
CA ALA A 663 -2.92 1.54 30.69
C ALA A 663 -1.90 0.43 31.03
N GLY A 664 -1.80 -0.01 32.29
CA GLY A 664 -1.03 -1.19 32.68
C GLY A 664 -1.61 -2.51 32.16
N MET A 665 -2.94 -2.66 32.19
CA MET A 665 -3.63 -3.82 31.62
C MET A 665 -3.46 -3.89 30.10
N GLU A 666 -3.63 -2.77 29.40
CA GLU A 666 -3.42 -2.63 27.95
C GLU A 666 -1.98 -2.99 27.57
N GLU A 667 -0.98 -2.46 28.26
CA GLU A 667 0.44 -2.77 28.05
C GLU A 667 0.76 -4.27 28.19
N VAL A 668 0.25 -4.89 29.27
CA VAL A 668 0.51 -6.31 29.55
C VAL A 668 -0.15 -7.23 28.55
N LEU A 669 -1.37 -6.91 28.10
CA LEU A 669 -2.07 -7.67 27.07
C LEU A 669 -1.42 -7.50 25.68
N ALA A 670 -0.95 -6.29 25.34
CA ALA A 670 -0.33 -6.00 24.05
C ALA A 670 1.08 -6.62 23.90
N HIS A 671 1.90 -6.66 24.95
CA HIS A 671 3.33 -7.02 24.81
C HIS A 671 3.83 -8.09 25.79
N HIS A 672 3.03 -8.52 26.79
CA HIS A 672 3.52 -9.34 27.91
C HIS A 672 2.63 -10.54 28.26
N THR A 673 2.10 -11.21 27.25
CA THR A 673 1.45 -12.53 27.35
C THR A 673 2.47 -13.67 27.17
N TYR A 674 2.13 -14.89 27.62
CA TYR A 674 2.97 -16.06 27.34
C TYR A 674 3.03 -16.43 25.85
N GLU A 675 2.06 -16.03 25.02
CA GLU A 675 2.16 -16.22 23.56
C GLU A 675 3.34 -15.41 22.99
N HIS A 676 3.47 -14.13 23.38
CA HIS A 676 4.60 -13.30 22.95
C HIS A 676 5.95 -13.86 23.44
N ARG A 677 5.99 -14.49 24.62
CA ARG A 677 7.20 -15.19 25.10
C ARG A 677 7.55 -16.43 24.26
N ILE A 678 6.56 -17.17 23.79
CA ILE A 678 6.77 -18.31 22.88
C ILE A 678 7.20 -17.82 21.49
N GLU A 679 6.58 -16.77 20.96
CA GLU A 679 6.99 -16.17 19.68
C GLU A 679 8.43 -15.67 19.74
N THR A 680 8.82 -14.94 20.78
CA THR A 680 10.22 -14.53 21.01
C THR A 680 11.15 -15.76 21.10
N MET A 681 10.81 -16.77 21.89
CA MET A 681 11.61 -18.00 22.02
C MET A 681 11.82 -18.68 20.66
N ILE A 682 10.75 -18.89 19.89
CA ILE A 682 10.77 -19.58 18.60
C ILE A 682 11.51 -18.74 17.54
N ALA A 683 11.32 -17.41 17.52
CA ALA A 683 12.07 -16.51 16.67
C ALA A 683 13.57 -16.53 16.99
N THR A 684 13.95 -16.52 18.27
CA THR A 684 15.35 -16.70 18.70
C THR A 684 15.91 -18.03 18.20
N LEU A 685 15.23 -19.16 18.45
CA LEU A 685 15.71 -20.49 18.03
C LEU A 685 15.84 -20.59 16.51
N ASN A 686 14.89 -20.05 15.74
CA ASN A 686 14.93 -20.07 14.27
C ASN A 686 16.10 -19.25 13.70
N ARG A 687 16.49 -18.12 14.32
CA ARG A 687 17.64 -17.29 13.86
C ARG A 687 18.97 -18.05 13.81
N PHE A 688 19.16 -19.06 14.67
CA PHE A 688 20.37 -19.88 14.72
C PHE A 688 20.25 -21.23 13.99
N ASN A 689 19.08 -21.54 13.44
CA ASN A 689 18.77 -22.87 12.90
C ASN A 689 19.40 -23.08 11.51
N GLY A 690 20.71 -23.33 11.52
CA GLY A 690 21.59 -23.40 10.35
C GLY A 690 23.05 -23.02 10.64
N GLN A 691 23.34 -22.45 11.82
CA GLN A 691 24.68 -21.99 12.21
C GLN A 691 25.27 -22.82 13.37
N THR A 692 25.90 -23.94 13.05
CA THR A 692 26.89 -24.57 13.95
C THR A 692 28.22 -23.81 13.86
N GLY A 693 28.20 -22.51 14.21
CA GLY A 693 29.29 -21.55 14.06
C GLY A 693 28.98 -20.22 14.77
N LYS A 694 30.01 -19.44 15.10
CA LYS A 694 29.92 -18.20 15.91
C LYS A 694 29.58 -16.95 15.07
N VAL A 695 29.61 -15.79 15.74
CA VAL A 695 29.42 -14.37 15.30
C VAL A 695 27.93 -13.91 15.20
N PRO A 696 27.56 -12.59 15.22
CA PRO A 696 27.14 -11.90 16.46
C PRO A 696 25.71 -11.27 16.48
N HIS A 697 25.41 -10.55 17.58
CA HIS A 697 24.15 -9.84 17.97
C HIS A 697 23.69 -8.72 17.00
N GLU A 698 22.43 -8.19 16.96
CA GLU A 698 21.58 -7.56 18.02
C GLU A 698 20.00 -7.65 17.76
N PRO A 699 19.08 -6.99 18.55
CA PRO A 699 17.62 -7.34 18.64
C PRO A 699 16.57 -6.42 17.90
N LEU A 700 15.26 -6.49 18.24
CA LEU A 700 14.07 -6.01 17.45
C LEU A 700 12.76 -5.81 18.29
N GLU A 701 11.86 -4.84 17.98
CA GLU A 701 10.55 -4.53 18.70
C GLU A 701 9.32 -4.10 17.78
N THR A 702 8.14 -3.65 18.31
CA THR A 702 6.71 -3.91 17.80
C THR A 702 5.67 -2.70 17.63
N LEU A 703 4.31 -2.90 17.40
CA LEU A 703 3.33 -2.00 16.63
C LEU A 703 1.76 -1.88 17.02
N HIS A 704 1.05 -0.72 16.71
CA HIS A 704 -0.43 -0.33 16.42
C HIS A 704 -1.67 -0.58 17.41
N PRO A 705 -3.04 -0.24 17.22
CA PRO A 705 -3.98 0.65 16.38
C PRO A 705 -5.23 1.40 17.11
N ALA A 706 -6.29 2.02 16.44
CA ALA A 706 -7.56 2.69 17.03
C ALA A 706 -8.82 3.07 16.08
N ASP A 707 -10.02 3.60 16.56
CA ASP A 707 -11.39 3.77 15.85
C ASP A 707 -12.51 4.83 16.39
N ASP A 708 -13.74 5.02 15.75
CA ASP A 708 -15.16 5.52 16.23
C ASP A 708 -15.89 6.95 15.95
N LYS A 709 -17.28 7.06 15.83
CA LYS A 709 -18.24 8.28 15.80
C LYS A 709 -19.81 8.02 16.07
N PRO A 710 -20.71 9.01 16.44
CA PRO A 710 -22.12 8.80 16.95
C PRO A 710 -23.39 9.38 16.18
N ASP A 711 -24.62 9.15 16.72
CA ASP A 711 -25.95 9.07 16.03
C ASP A 711 -26.93 10.30 16.00
N SER A 712 -26.87 11.28 16.91
CA SER A 712 -27.97 12.28 17.07
C SER A 712 -28.06 13.40 16.01
N TYR A 713 -27.15 13.41 15.04
CA TYR A 713 -26.93 14.48 14.06
C TYR A 713 -28.11 14.64 13.06
N TYR A 714 -28.68 13.53 12.60
CA TYR A 714 -29.50 13.41 11.38
C TYR A 714 -30.98 13.87 11.46
N GLN A 715 -31.37 14.75 12.41
CA GLN A 715 -32.79 14.97 12.76
C GLN A 715 -33.31 16.43 12.70
N HIS A 716 -32.53 17.40 12.20
CA HIS A 716 -32.91 18.83 12.20
C HIS A 716 -33.49 19.33 10.86
N VAL A 717 -34.30 20.41 10.89
CA VAL A 717 -34.92 21.05 9.71
C VAL A 717 -34.14 22.30 9.29
N ARG A 718 -33.74 22.39 8.01
CA ARG A 718 -32.92 23.50 7.46
C ARG A 718 -33.74 24.70 6.99
N HIS A 719 -34.42 25.38 7.92
CA HIS A 719 -35.23 26.57 7.64
C HIS A 719 -34.46 27.73 6.96
N ASP A 720 -33.13 27.78 7.13
CA ASP A 720 -32.21 28.74 6.50
C ASP A 720 -31.96 28.50 5.01
N VAL A 721 -32.22 27.27 4.54
CA VAL A 721 -32.16 26.85 3.13
C VAL A 721 -33.55 26.96 2.50
N LEU A 722 -34.62 26.64 3.24
CA LEU A 722 -36.01 26.70 2.76
C LEU A 722 -36.41 28.08 2.19
N GLN A 723 -35.90 29.17 2.76
CA GLN A 723 -36.19 30.55 2.33
C GLN A 723 -35.52 30.95 1.01
N LEU A 724 -34.69 30.09 0.43
CA LEU A 724 -33.94 30.33 -0.80
C LEU A 724 -34.60 29.71 -2.04
N ILE A 725 -35.58 28.82 -1.83
CA ILE A 725 -36.24 28.04 -2.87
C ILE A 725 -37.15 28.95 -3.71
N PRO A 726 -37.09 28.88 -5.06
CA PRO A 726 -37.89 29.76 -5.92
C PRO A 726 -39.40 29.64 -5.67
N GLU A 727 -40.09 30.78 -5.63
CA GLU A 727 -41.56 30.80 -5.54
C GLU A 727 -42.17 30.07 -6.75
N GLY A 728 -42.93 29.00 -6.48
CA GLY A 728 -43.51 28.14 -7.52
C GLY A 728 -42.68 26.92 -7.91
N ALA A 729 -41.53 26.66 -7.27
CA ALA A 729 -40.84 25.37 -7.40
C ALA A 729 -41.76 24.22 -6.92
N SER A 730 -41.97 23.24 -7.80
CA SER A 730 -42.97 22.17 -7.65
C SER A 730 -42.37 20.76 -7.58
N CYS A 731 -41.16 20.58 -8.08
CA CYS A 731 -40.43 19.32 -8.10
C CYS A 731 -39.00 19.58 -7.61
N ILE A 732 -38.66 19.05 -6.43
CA ILE A 732 -37.40 19.37 -5.72
C ILE A 732 -36.63 18.08 -5.43
N LEU A 733 -35.31 18.12 -5.59
CA LEU A 733 -34.39 17.04 -5.21
C LEU A 733 -33.52 17.49 -4.02
N GLU A 734 -33.57 16.78 -2.90
CA GLU A 734 -32.69 16.99 -1.75
C GLU A 734 -31.59 15.93 -1.71
N VAL A 735 -30.33 16.33 -1.94
CA VAL A 735 -29.17 15.44 -1.85
C VAL A 735 -28.58 15.54 -0.44
N GLY A 736 -28.33 14.40 0.20
CA GLY A 736 -27.98 14.33 1.63
C GLY A 736 -29.18 14.59 2.52
N CYS A 737 -30.34 14.02 2.19
CA CYS A 737 -31.61 14.37 2.85
C CYS A 737 -31.74 13.86 4.30
N ALA A 738 -30.78 13.07 4.80
CA ALA A 738 -30.78 12.47 6.13
C ALA A 738 -32.12 11.78 6.44
N ALA A 739 -32.77 12.08 7.57
CA ALA A 739 -34.09 11.56 7.91
C ALA A 739 -35.28 12.25 7.18
N GLY A 740 -35.02 13.04 6.14
CA GLY A 740 -36.03 13.67 5.27
C GLY A 740 -36.74 14.90 5.87
N LYS A 741 -36.21 15.50 6.95
CA LYS A 741 -36.92 16.50 7.75
C LYS A 741 -37.09 17.87 7.08
N THR A 742 -36.17 18.27 6.21
CA THR A 742 -36.29 19.52 5.43
C THR A 742 -37.28 19.34 4.28
N GLY A 743 -37.20 18.24 3.52
CA GLY A 743 -38.22 17.90 2.52
C GLY A 743 -39.63 17.67 3.08
N GLU A 744 -39.78 17.10 4.29
CA GLU A 744 -41.08 17.03 4.99
C GLU A 744 -41.67 18.44 5.23
N ALA A 745 -40.84 19.43 5.57
CA ALA A 745 -41.28 20.80 5.73
C ALA A 745 -41.78 21.41 4.40
N LEU A 746 -41.12 21.10 3.27
CA LEU A 746 -41.52 21.56 1.93
C LEU A 746 -42.88 21.00 1.49
N LYS A 747 -43.20 19.75 1.83
CA LYS A 747 -44.46 19.09 1.46
C LYS A 747 -45.72 19.68 2.14
N ASN A 748 -45.55 20.63 3.06
CA ASN A 748 -46.66 21.46 3.57
C ASN A 748 -47.14 22.50 2.54
N ILE A 749 -46.37 22.76 1.47
CA ILE A 749 -46.77 23.60 0.34
C ILE A 749 -47.62 22.73 -0.62
N PRO A 750 -48.90 23.06 -0.87
CA PRO A 750 -49.78 22.21 -1.66
C PRO A 750 -49.29 21.99 -3.09
N GLY A 751 -49.03 20.73 -3.46
CA GLY A 751 -48.63 20.34 -4.82
C GLY A 751 -47.13 20.25 -5.07
N VAL A 752 -46.28 20.39 -4.04
CA VAL A 752 -44.83 20.15 -4.16
C VAL A 752 -44.51 18.67 -4.00
N PHE A 753 -43.70 18.14 -4.92
CA PHE A 753 -43.08 16.81 -4.87
C PHE A 753 -41.62 16.94 -4.43
N VAL A 754 -41.18 16.13 -3.46
CA VAL A 754 -39.80 16.11 -2.97
C VAL A 754 -39.19 14.71 -3.06
N ALA A 755 -38.13 14.60 -3.85
CA ALA A 755 -37.26 13.44 -3.93
C ALA A 755 -36.02 13.60 -3.01
N GLY A 756 -35.61 12.53 -2.35
CA GLY A 756 -34.38 12.47 -1.55
C GLY A 756 -33.28 11.61 -2.19
N VAL A 757 -32.02 11.90 -1.86
CA VAL A 757 -30.87 11.01 -2.05
C VAL A 757 -30.10 10.94 -0.73
N GLU A 758 -29.82 9.73 -0.25
CA GLU A 758 -29.12 9.52 1.03
C GLU A 758 -28.17 8.32 0.96
N LEU A 759 -27.00 8.44 1.61
CA LEU A 759 -25.94 7.45 1.62
C LEU A 759 -26.09 6.44 2.77
N ASP A 760 -26.56 6.87 3.94
CA ASP A 760 -26.84 5.95 5.06
C ASP A 760 -28.20 5.25 4.86
N PRO A 761 -28.24 3.90 4.77
CA PRO A 761 -29.50 3.15 4.69
C PRO A 761 -30.45 3.41 5.86
N VAL A 762 -29.92 3.69 7.06
CA VAL A 762 -30.72 3.89 8.28
C VAL A 762 -31.40 5.28 8.27
N ALA A 763 -30.77 6.29 7.70
CA ALA A 763 -31.34 7.60 7.42
C ALA A 763 -32.31 7.55 6.21
N ALA A 764 -31.92 6.93 5.10
CA ALA A 764 -32.75 6.77 3.91
C ALA A 764 -34.11 6.12 4.23
N GLU A 765 -34.10 5.06 5.04
CA GLU A 765 -35.31 4.36 5.50
C GLU A 765 -36.18 5.18 6.48
N LYS A 766 -35.65 6.26 7.06
CA LYS A 766 -36.46 7.27 7.79
C LYS A 766 -37.05 8.27 6.81
N ALA A 767 -36.28 8.77 5.83
CA ALA A 767 -36.74 9.71 4.81
C ALA A 767 -37.86 9.16 3.92
N ARG A 768 -37.83 7.87 3.57
CA ARG A 768 -38.89 7.16 2.79
C ARG A 768 -40.29 7.27 3.39
N LYS A 769 -40.42 7.61 4.67
CA LYS A 769 -41.69 7.70 5.40
C LYS A 769 -42.30 9.11 5.36
N VAL A 770 -41.57 10.09 4.83
CA VAL A 770 -41.97 11.52 4.81
C VAL A 770 -41.83 12.17 3.43
N LEU A 771 -40.81 11.81 2.64
CA LEU A 771 -40.61 12.31 1.26
C LEU A 771 -41.51 11.57 0.25
N ASP A 772 -41.52 11.97 -1.03
CA ASP A 772 -42.33 11.33 -2.08
C ASP A 772 -41.58 10.19 -2.80
N ASP A 773 -40.26 10.31 -2.91
CA ASP A 773 -39.34 9.25 -3.34
C ASP A 773 -37.98 9.42 -2.65
N VAL A 774 -37.22 8.34 -2.44
CA VAL A 774 -35.87 8.39 -1.83
C VAL A 774 -34.96 7.32 -2.43
N VAL A 775 -33.90 7.78 -3.07
CA VAL A 775 -32.84 6.91 -3.63
C VAL A 775 -31.74 6.71 -2.59
N GLU A 776 -31.48 5.46 -2.24
CA GLU A 776 -30.38 5.07 -1.35
C GLU A 776 -29.11 4.82 -2.18
N GLY A 777 -28.00 5.48 -1.82
CA GLY A 777 -26.71 5.32 -2.48
C GLY A 777 -25.82 6.57 -2.50
N ASN A 778 -24.59 6.39 -2.99
CA ASN A 778 -23.63 7.48 -3.14
C ASN A 778 -23.88 8.31 -4.41
N ILE A 779 -24.22 9.58 -4.25
CA ILE A 779 -24.46 10.54 -5.34
C ILE A 779 -23.28 10.70 -6.31
N GLU A 780 -22.03 10.42 -5.89
CA GLU A 780 -20.86 10.45 -6.77
C GLU A 780 -20.84 9.30 -7.79
N SER A 781 -21.20 8.08 -7.37
CA SER A 781 -21.12 6.86 -8.20
C SER A 781 -22.45 6.42 -8.82
N MET A 782 -23.59 6.69 -8.20
CA MET A 782 -24.91 6.36 -8.74
C MET A 782 -25.32 7.29 -9.89
N GLU A 783 -26.11 6.81 -10.85
CA GLU A 783 -26.92 7.69 -11.71
C GLU A 783 -28.34 7.73 -11.14
N LEU A 784 -29.01 8.88 -11.21
CA LEU A 784 -30.32 9.06 -10.58
C LEU A 784 -31.44 8.44 -11.44
N PRO A 785 -32.44 7.78 -10.83
CA PRO A 785 -33.55 7.09 -11.53
C PRO A 785 -34.61 8.06 -12.10
N TYR A 786 -34.32 9.36 -12.14
CA TYR A 786 -35.22 10.41 -12.61
C TYR A 786 -34.93 10.74 -14.09
N ALA A 787 -35.92 11.28 -14.82
CA ALA A 787 -35.67 11.76 -16.17
C ALA A 787 -34.78 13.04 -16.14
N GLU A 788 -34.02 13.28 -17.21
CA GLU A 788 -33.38 14.60 -17.41
C GLU A 788 -34.43 15.71 -17.39
N LYS A 789 -34.08 16.87 -16.82
CA LYS A 789 -34.96 18.05 -16.69
C LYS A 789 -36.26 17.78 -15.91
N SER A 790 -36.22 16.92 -14.89
CA SER A 790 -37.37 16.64 -14.01
C SER A 790 -37.58 17.68 -12.91
N PHE A 791 -36.51 18.27 -12.37
CA PHE A 791 -36.56 19.11 -11.17
C PHE A 791 -36.55 20.61 -11.48
N ASP A 792 -37.31 21.37 -10.69
CA ASP A 792 -37.23 22.84 -10.64
C ASP A 792 -36.02 23.29 -9.82
N CYS A 793 -35.71 22.56 -8.72
CA CYS A 793 -34.64 22.89 -7.81
C CYS A 793 -33.89 21.65 -7.28
N VAL A 794 -32.59 21.79 -7.02
CA VAL A 794 -31.73 20.79 -6.34
C VAL A 794 -31.09 21.42 -5.12
N LEU A 795 -31.15 20.74 -3.97
CA LEU A 795 -30.61 21.19 -2.69
C LEU A 795 -29.36 20.37 -2.30
N PHE A 796 -28.33 21.06 -1.81
CA PHE A 796 -27.15 20.50 -1.14
C PHE A 796 -26.95 21.20 0.21
N ALA A 797 -27.52 20.66 1.28
CA ALA A 797 -27.49 21.31 2.60
C ALA A 797 -26.35 20.76 3.47
N ASP A 798 -25.16 21.37 3.36
CA ASP A 798 -23.91 20.94 3.99
C ASP A 798 -23.50 19.52 3.53
N VAL A 799 -23.10 19.41 2.25
CA VAL A 799 -22.86 18.14 1.54
C VAL A 799 -21.65 18.20 0.61
N LEU A 800 -21.44 19.30 -0.12
CA LEU A 800 -20.39 19.41 -1.15
C LEU A 800 -18.96 19.32 -0.56
N GLU A 801 -18.83 19.66 0.71
CA GLU A 801 -17.65 19.54 1.56
C GLU A 801 -17.33 18.09 2.00
N HIS A 802 -18.31 17.19 1.97
CA HIS A 802 -18.14 15.76 2.26
C HIS A 802 -17.81 14.92 1.01
N LEU A 803 -17.90 15.49 -0.20
CA LEU A 803 -17.69 14.76 -1.46
C LEU A 803 -16.22 14.73 -1.90
N VAL A 804 -15.85 13.67 -2.62
CA VAL A 804 -14.52 13.54 -3.23
C VAL A 804 -14.39 14.47 -4.45
N ASP A 805 -15.39 14.49 -5.33
CA ASP A 805 -15.52 15.40 -6.48
C ASP A 805 -16.91 16.07 -6.51
N PRO A 806 -17.11 17.16 -5.74
CA PRO A 806 -18.33 17.98 -5.83
C PRO A 806 -18.51 18.64 -7.21
N TRP A 807 -17.44 18.82 -8.00
CA TRP A 807 -17.56 19.31 -9.37
C TRP A 807 -18.28 18.29 -10.26
N ALA A 808 -18.01 16.99 -10.10
CA ALA A 808 -18.71 15.92 -10.83
C ALA A 808 -20.18 15.85 -10.42
N VAL A 809 -20.49 15.96 -9.12
CA VAL A 809 -21.87 15.91 -8.64
C VAL A 809 -22.68 17.11 -9.11
N LEU A 810 -22.15 18.33 -9.05
CA LEU A 810 -22.80 19.52 -9.61
C LEU A 810 -23.02 19.41 -11.13
N ARG A 811 -22.04 18.88 -11.88
CA ARG A 811 -22.18 18.58 -13.32
C ARG A 811 -23.22 17.47 -13.60
N LYS A 812 -23.37 16.50 -12.71
CA LYS A 812 -24.36 15.41 -12.80
C LYS A 812 -25.78 15.94 -12.56
N THR A 813 -26.02 16.62 -11.44
CA THR A 813 -27.35 17.16 -11.10
C THR A 813 -27.85 18.21 -12.10
N ARG A 814 -26.94 18.91 -12.79
CA ARG A 814 -27.24 19.83 -13.91
C ARG A 814 -28.09 19.20 -15.01
N LYS A 815 -27.95 17.90 -15.29
CA LYS A 815 -28.75 17.18 -16.30
C LYS A 815 -30.23 17.08 -15.90
N TYR A 816 -30.49 17.01 -14.59
CA TYR A 816 -31.81 16.72 -14.02
C TYR A 816 -32.62 17.99 -13.70
N LEU A 817 -31.97 19.16 -13.69
CA LEU A 817 -32.62 20.47 -13.62
C LEU A 817 -33.28 20.88 -14.94
N LYS A 818 -34.45 21.51 -14.85
CA LYS A 818 -35.14 22.15 -15.98
C LYS A 818 -34.35 23.36 -16.52
N PRO A 819 -34.62 23.81 -17.77
CA PRO A 819 -34.11 25.10 -18.25
C PRO A 819 -34.57 26.24 -17.32
N GLY A 820 -33.63 26.99 -16.74
CA GLY A 820 -33.91 28.00 -15.71
C GLY A 820 -34.05 27.47 -14.28
N GLY A 821 -33.90 26.16 -14.07
CA GLY A 821 -33.90 25.54 -12.74
C GLY A 821 -32.65 25.87 -11.93
N THR A 822 -32.76 25.74 -10.60
CA THR A 822 -31.85 26.37 -9.63
C THR A 822 -31.17 25.35 -8.71
N VAL A 823 -29.86 25.46 -8.51
CA VAL A 823 -29.16 24.79 -7.39
C VAL A 823 -29.13 25.72 -6.19
N ILE A 824 -29.40 25.17 -5.02
CA ILE A 824 -29.19 25.84 -3.73
C ILE A 824 -28.21 25.00 -2.92
N ALA A 825 -27.17 25.64 -2.38
CA ALA A 825 -26.18 24.97 -1.54
C ALA A 825 -25.90 25.76 -0.26
N SER A 826 -25.72 25.06 0.85
CA SER A 826 -25.10 25.58 2.07
C SER A 826 -23.69 25.01 2.16
N ILE A 827 -22.69 25.87 2.40
CA ILE A 827 -21.27 25.51 2.39
C ILE A 827 -20.52 26.26 3.52
N PRO A 828 -19.87 25.55 4.47
CA PRO A 828 -19.03 26.12 5.53
C PRO A 828 -17.88 27.00 5.02
N ASN A 829 -17.59 28.10 5.72
CA ASN A 829 -16.51 29.01 5.39
C ASN A 829 -15.27 28.76 6.26
N VAL A 830 -14.21 28.18 5.68
CA VAL A 830 -12.95 27.92 6.41
C VAL A 830 -12.17 29.20 6.76
N GLN A 831 -12.50 30.34 6.12
CA GLN A 831 -11.96 31.66 6.46
C GLN A 831 -12.56 32.25 7.76
N TYR A 832 -13.53 31.58 8.38
CA TYR A 832 -14.19 32.05 9.59
C TYR A 832 -13.19 32.27 10.76
N TYR A 833 -13.37 33.39 11.45
CA TYR A 833 -12.53 33.89 12.54
C TYR A 833 -12.26 32.84 13.62
N GLY A 834 -13.25 32.01 13.96
CA GLY A 834 -13.07 30.91 14.92
C GLY A 834 -12.02 29.90 14.47
N VAL A 835 -12.06 29.47 13.20
CA VAL A 835 -11.08 28.55 12.62
C VAL A 835 -9.70 29.21 12.59
N LEU A 836 -9.59 30.42 12.02
CA LEU A 836 -8.30 31.12 11.90
C LEU A 836 -7.69 31.50 13.26
N HIS A 837 -8.50 31.73 14.30
CA HIS A 837 -8.01 31.88 15.67
C HIS A 837 -7.49 30.55 16.25
N GLN A 838 -8.10 29.40 15.92
CA GLN A 838 -7.50 28.11 16.30
C GLN A 838 -6.13 27.95 15.61
N VAL A 839 -6.03 28.23 14.30
CA VAL A 839 -4.77 28.15 13.54
C VAL A 839 -3.69 29.08 14.12
N ALA A 840 -4.05 30.33 14.41
CA ALA A 840 -3.12 31.33 14.98
C ALA A 840 -2.58 30.95 16.38
N GLU A 841 -3.30 30.09 17.10
CA GLU A 841 -2.86 29.50 18.38
C GLU A 841 -2.36 28.05 18.23
N GLY A 842 -1.98 27.64 17.01
CA GLY A 842 -1.32 26.36 16.71
C GLY A 842 -2.24 25.14 16.72
N ARG A 843 -3.55 25.30 16.48
CA ARG A 843 -4.54 24.21 16.51
C ARG A 843 -5.31 24.11 15.19
N TRP A 844 -5.30 22.91 14.62
CA TRP A 844 -6.22 22.47 13.56
C TRP A 844 -6.91 21.19 14.05
N THR A 845 -7.70 21.34 15.12
CA THR A 845 -8.37 20.21 15.77
C THR A 845 -9.65 19.90 15.00
N TYR A 846 -9.74 18.70 14.41
CA TYR A 846 -10.97 18.22 13.80
C TYR A 846 -12.00 17.89 14.88
N GLU A 847 -13.23 18.37 14.69
CA GLU A 847 -14.33 18.25 15.64
C GLU A 847 -15.32 17.16 15.20
N SER A 848 -16.38 16.93 15.98
CA SER A 848 -17.44 15.96 15.66
C SER A 848 -18.60 16.56 14.84
N ALA A 849 -18.62 17.88 14.66
CA ALA A 849 -19.55 18.67 13.85
C ALA A 849 -18.97 20.09 13.60
N GLY A 850 -19.55 20.85 12.67
CA GLY A 850 -19.17 22.24 12.38
C GLY A 850 -18.07 22.37 11.31
N ILE A 851 -17.53 23.58 11.10
CA ILE A 851 -16.64 23.88 9.95
C ILE A 851 -15.43 22.92 9.87
N LEU A 852 -14.87 22.45 10.99
CA LEU A 852 -13.78 21.47 11.04
C LEU A 852 -14.25 20.05 11.38
N ASP A 853 -15.44 19.61 10.98
CA ASP A 853 -15.82 18.19 11.14
C ASP A 853 -14.76 17.28 10.49
N ARG A 854 -14.31 16.25 11.23
CA ARG A 854 -13.42 15.20 10.74
C ARG A 854 -13.90 14.47 9.48
N THR A 855 -15.17 14.61 9.09
CA THR A 855 -15.73 14.04 7.84
C THR A 855 -15.79 15.04 6.67
N HIS A 856 -15.34 16.29 6.83
CA HIS A 856 -15.14 17.20 5.69
C HIS A 856 -13.90 16.78 4.88
N LEU A 857 -14.11 16.46 3.60
CA LEU A 857 -13.04 16.17 2.64
C LEU A 857 -12.54 17.42 1.92
N ARG A 858 -13.34 18.49 1.88
CA ARG A 858 -13.05 19.77 1.21
C ARG A 858 -13.38 20.93 2.14
N PHE A 859 -12.57 21.99 2.05
CA PHE A 859 -12.73 23.23 2.79
C PHE A 859 -12.83 24.40 1.82
N PHE A 860 -13.83 25.27 2.01
CA PHE A 860 -14.15 26.31 1.04
C PHE A 860 -14.01 27.72 1.63
N THR A 861 -13.54 28.63 0.80
CA THR A 861 -13.67 30.09 0.98
C THR A 861 -14.62 30.63 -0.10
N ARG A 862 -15.09 31.86 0.04
CA ARG A 862 -16.04 32.47 -0.91
C ARG A 862 -15.61 32.35 -2.37
N GLY A 863 -14.35 32.66 -2.68
CA GLY A 863 -13.84 32.64 -4.06
C GLY A 863 -13.81 31.25 -4.66
N GLU A 864 -13.46 30.23 -3.89
CA GLU A 864 -13.47 28.84 -4.36
C GLU A 864 -14.90 28.30 -4.53
N ILE A 865 -15.89 28.81 -3.79
CA ILE A 865 -17.31 28.52 -4.04
C ILE A 865 -17.78 29.17 -5.35
N GLU A 866 -17.50 30.45 -5.55
CA GLU A 866 -17.86 31.17 -6.79
C GLU A 866 -17.24 30.48 -8.02
N LYS A 867 -16.00 29.97 -7.88
CA LYS A 867 -15.28 29.17 -8.88
C LYS A 867 -15.86 27.76 -9.09
N LEU A 868 -16.17 27.01 -8.02
CA LEU A 868 -16.81 25.68 -8.08
C LEU A 868 -18.10 25.70 -8.93
N PHE A 869 -18.95 26.70 -8.73
CA PHE A 869 -20.17 26.86 -9.53
C PHE A 869 -19.89 27.30 -10.98
N ALA A 870 -18.93 28.20 -11.20
CA ALA A 870 -18.55 28.64 -12.54
C ALA A 870 -17.95 27.51 -13.40
N GLU A 871 -16.99 26.74 -12.86
CA GLU A 871 -16.30 25.63 -13.54
C GLU A 871 -17.25 24.47 -13.89
N THR A 872 -18.33 24.30 -13.11
CA THR A 872 -19.39 23.31 -13.38
C THR A 872 -20.47 23.80 -14.34
N GLY A 873 -20.37 25.08 -14.76
CA GLY A 873 -21.23 25.73 -15.76
C GLY A 873 -22.57 26.23 -15.22
N TYR A 874 -22.62 26.55 -13.93
CA TYR A 874 -23.65 27.39 -13.34
C TYR A 874 -23.22 28.85 -13.33
N THR A 875 -24.17 29.74 -13.05
CA THR A 875 -23.93 31.16 -12.75
C THR A 875 -24.55 31.43 -11.39
N VAL A 876 -23.76 31.93 -10.45
CA VAL A 876 -24.24 32.27 -9.11
C VAL A 876 -25.03 33.57 -9.18
N GLU A 877 -26.31 33.52 -8.81
CA GLU A 877 -27.21 34.68 -8.82
C GLU A 877 -27.27 35.38 -7.46
N ARG A 878 -27.24 34.61 -6.37
CA ARG A 878 -27.25 35.14 -5.00
C ARG A 878 -26.29 34.35 -4.11
N ILE A 879 -25.55 35.08 -3.28
CA ILE A 879 -24.83 34.56 -2.12
C ILE A 879 -25.40 35.25 -0.89
N GLU A 880 -26.01 34.47 -0.02
CA GLU A 880 -26.32 34.87 1.34
C GLU A 880 -25.25 34.38 2.31
N GLU A 881 -25.18 35.04 3.47
CA GLU A 881 -24.11 34.88 4.43
C GLU A 881 -24.72 34.66 5.81
N THR A 882 -24.30 33.61 6.51
CA THR A 882 -24.67 33.40 7.91
C THR A 882 -23.60 34.06 8.78
N LEU A 883 -23.85 35.31 9.19
CA LEU A 883 -22.92 36.11 10.00
C LEU A 883 -23.02 35.80 11.49
N ASP A 884 -21.87 35.69 12.15
CA ASP A 884 -21.79 35.67 13.60
C ASP A 884 -22.11 37.07 14.18
N ARG A 885 -22.96 37.09 15.21
CA ARG A 885 -23.28 38.26 16.05
C ARG A 885 -22.04 38.92 16.66
N GLN A 886 -20.92 38.20 16.78
CA GLN A 886 -19.65 38.79 17.18
C GLN A 886 -19.20 39.96 16.27
N TYR A 887 -19.57 39.95 14.98
CA TYR A 887 -19.26 41.04 14.05
C TYR A 887 -19.77 42.42 14.52
N GLU A 888 -20.92 42.47 15.19
CA GLU A 888 -21.51 43.71 15.72
C GLU A 888 -20.58 44.43 16.72
N ARG A 889 -19.70 43.69 17.39
CA ARG A 889 -18.72 44.25 18.35
C ARG A 889 -17.56 44.97 17.66
N PHE A 890 -17.32 44.65 16.39
CA PHE A 890 -16.23 45.20 15.55
C PHE A 890 -16.70 46.29 14.58
N LEU A 891 -18.02 46.54 14.46
CA LEU A 891 -18.63 47.60 13.63
C LEU A 891 -18.39 49.04 14.16
N LYS A 892 -17.17 49.36 14.59
CA LYS A 892 -16.77 50.70 15.05
C LYS A 892 -16.05 51.47 13.92
N PRO A 893 -16.42 52.73 13.63
CA PRO A 893 -15.74 53.53 12.62
C PRO A 893 -14.23 53.62 12.86
N GLY A 894 -13.44 53.35 11.82
CA GLY A 894 -11.97 53.43 11.85
C GLY A 894 -11.24 52.15 12.29
N VAL A 895 -11.93 51.06 12.63
CA VAL A 895 -11.28 49.77 12.88
C VAL A 895 -10.96 49.08 11.54
N THR A 896 -9.68 49.02 11.19
CA THR A 896 -9.16 48.36 9.96
C THR A 896 -8.21 47.20 10.26
N SER A 897 -8.17 46.73 11.51
CA SER A 897 -7.36 45.59 11.93
C SER A 897 -8.19 44.57 12.71
N LEU A 898 -7.83 43.29 12.55
CA LEU A 898 -8.47 42.14 13.16
C LEU A 898 -7.40 41.25 13.79
N THR A 899 -7.45 41.11 15.12
CA THR A 899 -6.54 40.25 15.89
C THR A 899 -7.20 38.90 16.17
N MET A 900 -6.55 37.82 15.73
CA MET A 900 -6.92 36.42 15.90
C MET A 900 -5.79 35.74 16.70
N GLY A 901 -5.99 35.57 18.02
CA GLY A 901 -4.92 35.14 18.92
C GLY A 901 -3.69 36.04 18.82
N ARG A 902 -2.53 35.46 18.51
CA ARG A 902 -1.27 36.17 18.26
C ARG A 902 -1.16 36.86 16.89
N VAL A 903 -2.00 36.52 15.92
CA VAL A 903 -1.95 37.09 14.56
C VAL A 903 -2.79 38.35 14.49
N THR A 904 -2.29 39.44 13.90
CA THR A 904 -3.09 40.64 13.62
C THR A 904 -3.01 41.00 12.14
N VAL A 905 -4.15 40.89 11.45
CA VAL A 905 -4.31 41.37 10.09
C VAL A 905 -4.64 42.86 10.14
N GLN A 906 -4.01 43.67 9.29
CA GLN A 906 -4.14 45.13 9.28
C GLN A 906 -4.52 45.64 7.88
N ASN A 907 -5.05 46.87 7.81
CA ASN A 907 -5.51 47.54 6.60
C ASN A 907 -6.68 46.85 5.87
N LEU A 908 -7.46 46.03 6.60
CA LEU A 908 -8.69 45.43 6.10
C LEU A 908 -9.73 46.50 5.79
N THR A 909 -10.38 46.40 4.63
CA THR A 909 -11.62 47.11 4.36
C THR A 909 -12.77 46.53 5.20
N PRO A 910 -13.87 47.29 5.41
CA PRO A 910 -15.05 46.77 6.12
C PRO A 910 -15.68 45.54 5.45
N GLY A 911 -15.49 45.35 4.15
CA GLY A 911 -15.97 44.20 3.39
C GLY A 911 -15.16 42.93 3.66
N GLU A 912 -13.83 43.01 3.58
CA GLU A 912 -12.94 41.89 3.92
C GLU A 912 -13.06 41.51 5.39
N MET A 913 -13.12 42.51 6.30
CA MET A 913 -13.34 42.27 7.73
C MET A 913 -14.64 41.51 8.00
N ARG A 914 -15.70 41.76 7.20
CA ARG A 914 -17.00 41.07 7.32
C ARG A 914 -16.92 39.60 6.91
N GLN A 915 -16.11 39.24 5.90
CA GLN A 915 -15.96 37.86 5.43
C GLN A 915 -15.38 36.93 6.51
N PHE A 916 -14.49 37.43 7.37
CA PHE A 916 -13.97 36.66 8.51
C PHE A 916 -15.05 36.31 9.55
N PHE A 917 -16.20 36.99 9.60
CA PHE A 917 -17.29 36.65 10.53
C PHE A 917 -18.46 35.89 9.86
N VAL A 918 -18.35 35.54 8.58
CA VAL A 918 -19.30 34.63 7.93
C VAL A 918 -18.95 33.19 8.30
N TYR A 919 -19.88 32.46 8.90
CA TYR A 919 -19.70 31.05 9.32
C TYR A 919 -19.90 30.08 8.14
N GLN A 920 -20.92 30.32 7.32
CA GLN A 920 -21.20 29.56 6.09
C GLN A 920 -21.82 30.49 5.04
N TYR A 921 -21.62 30.15 3.76
CA TYR A 921 -22.26 30.79 2.63
C TYR A 921 -23.45 29.95 2.15
N ARG A 922 -24.53 30.61 1.76
CA ARG A 922 -25.75 29.99 1.21
C ARG A 922 -25.95 30.50 -0.21
N ILE A 923 -25.80 29.61 -1.19
CA ILE A 923 -25.65 29.91 -2.62
C ILE A 923 -26.96 29.62 -3.35
N VAL A 924 -27.31 30.48 -4.32
CA VAL A 924 -28.38 30.26 -5.29
C VAL A 924 -27.80 30.46 -6.68
N ALA A 925 -27.86 29.43 -7.53
CA ALA A 925 -27.20 29.42 -8.85
C ALA A 925 -28.06 28.75 -9.94
N THR A 926 -28.00 29.28 -11.17
CA THR A 926 -28.77 28.80 -12.33
C THR A 926 -27.86 28.36 -13.47
N VAL A 927 -28.42 27.74 -14.52
CA VAL A 927 -27.64 27.11 -15.60
C VAL A 927 -27.23 28.11 -16.70
N GLY A 928 -25.91 28.29 -16.88
CA GLY A 928 -25.35 29.23 -17.87
C GLY A 928 -25.29 28.71 -19.32
N ALA A 929 -25.21 29.64 -20.26
CA ALA A 929 -25.06 29.40 -21.71
C ALA A 929 -23.63 29.70 -22.21
N VAL A 930 -23.20 29.03 -23.29
CA VAL A 930 -21.80 29.00 -23.77
C VAL A 930 -21.67 29.64 -25.16
N SER A 931 -20.53 30.28 -25.45
CA SER A 931 -20.24 30.97 -26.72
C SER A 931 -18.95 30.46 -27.40
N ASP A 932 -19.00 30.31 -28.73
CA ASP A 932 -17.88 29.83 -29.56
C ASP A 932 -16.90 30.95 -29.98
N GLY A 933 -15.60 30.63 -30.02
CA GLY A 933 -14.52 31.61 -30.24
C GLY A 933 -13.31 31.15 -31.07
N ALA A 934 -13.47 31.15 -32.40
CA ALA A 934 -12.42 31.33 -33.43
C ALA A 934 -11.11 30.48 -33.42
N ARG A 935 -10.94 29.66 -34.47
CA ARG A 935 -9.70 29.64 -35.30
C ARG A 935 -9.98 29.03 -36.69
N ARG A 936 -9.64 29.77 -37.77
CA ARG A 936 -9.80 29.34 -39.18
C ARG A 936 -8.86 30.14 -40.09
N GLU A 937 -7.92 29.47 -40.75
CA GLU A 937 -7.25 29.90 -41.99
C GLU A 937 -6.66 28.63 -42.63
N LYS A 938 -7.13 28.14 -43.79
CA LYS A 938 -6.97 28.65 -45.17
C LYS A 938 -5.51 28.71 -45.63
N ASN A 939 -5.23 28.02 -46.73
CA ASN A 939 -3.90 27.80 -47.30
C ASN A 939 -3.96 27.96 -48.82
N THR A 940 -3.08 28.77 -49.40
CA THR A 940 -2.94 29.01 -50.85
C THR A 940 -1.46 29.28 -51.16
N GLY A 941 -0.86 28.50 -52.07
CA GLY A 941 0.59 28.48 -52.26
C GLY A 941 1.12 29.23 -53.48
N THR A 942 2.42 29.55 -53.45
CA THR A 942 3.25 29.96 -54.59
C THR A 942 4.67 29.38 -54.42
N HIS A 943 5.36 29.12 -55.53
CA HIS A 943 6.78 28.75 -55.51
C HIS A 943 7.67 30.00 -55.37
N GLY A 944 8.89 29.84 -54.83
CA GLY A 944 9.99 30.77 -55.11
C GLY A 944 10.41 31.73 -53.98
N LYS A 945 10.64 31.23 -52.76
CA LYS A 945 11.56 31.87 -51.80
C LYS A 945 12.51 30.82 -51.21
N PRO A 946 13.79 31.14 -50.94
CA PRO A 946 14.67 30.24 -50.22
C PRO A 946 14.15 30.05 -48.79
N SER A 947 14.41 28.88 -48.19
CA SER A 947 13.99 28.55 -46.83
C SER A 947 15.21 28.41 -45.91
N PRO A 948 15.18 28.95 -44.68
CA PRO A 948 16.28 28.77 -43.73
C PRO A 948 16.39 27.33 -43.22
N LYS A 949 15.33 26.50 -43.36
CA LYS A 949 15.23 25.21 -42.67
C LYS A 949 16.39 24.23 -42.93
N PRO A 950 16.85 23.96 -44.17
CA PRO A 950 17.96 23.03 -44.40
C PRO A 950 19.30 23.52 -43.82
N LEU A 951 19.45 24.83 -43.64
CA LEU A 951 20.62 25.44 -43.01
C LEU A 951 20.52 25.39 -41.48
N LEU A 952 19.32 25.63 -40.92
CA LEU A 952 19.02 25.43 -39.49
C LEU A 952 19.31 23.98 -39.07
N ASP A 953 18.81 23.00 -39.82
CA ASP A 953 19.06 21.56 -39.59
C ASP A 953 20.56 21.22 -39.59
N ASN A 954 21.37 21.98 -40.35
CA ASN A 954 22.83 21.83 -40.38
C ASN A 954 23.51 22.50 -39.17
N ALA A 955 23.10 23.71 -38.81
CA ALA A 955 23.62 24.44 -37.65
C ALA A 955 23.32 23.71 -36.32
N THR A 956 22.12 23.16 -36.17
CA THR A 956 21.71 22.31 -35.04
C THR A 956 22.58 21.06 -34.93
N ARG A 957 23.02 20.48 -36.05
CA ARG A 957 23.92 19.31 -36.06
C ARG A 957 25.31 19.64 -35.55
N TYR A 958 25.89 20.77 -35.99
CA TYR A 958 27.16 21.26 -35.42
C TYR A 958 27.03 21.59 -33.93
N PHE A 959 25.91 22.17 -33.51
CA PHE A 959 25.62 22.47 -32.11
C PHE A 959 25.55 21.19 -31.25
N ALA A 960 24.83 20.15 -31.69
CA ALA A 960 24.75 18.87 -31.01
C ALA A 960 26.13 18.18 -30.89
N ASN A 961 26.98 18.32 -31.91
CA ASN A 961 28.37 17.86 -31.90
C ASN A 961 29.31 18.72 -31.01
N LYS A 962 28.79 19.74 -30.31
CA LYS A 962 29.55 20.71 -29.48
C LYS A 962 30.51 21.61 -30.27
N GLN A 963 30.31 21.72 -31.58
CA GLN A 963 31.11 22.55 -32.50
C GLN A 963 30.52 23.97 -32.55
N TYR A 964 30.57 24.68 -31.42
CA TYR A 964 29.80 25.91 -31.21
C TYR A 964 30.27 27.10 -32.07
N ARG A 965 31.53 27.14 -32.51
CA ARG A 965 32.04 28.22 -33.39
C ARG A 965 31.51 28.04 -34.81
N GLU A 966 31.56 26.81 -35.29
CA GLU A 966 31.10 26.36 -36.59
C GLU A 966 29.58 26.49 -36.69
N ALA A 967 28.83 26.03 -35.66
CA ALA A 967 27.40 26.26 -35.54
C ALA A 967 27.07 27.78 -35.56
N GLY A 968 27.81 28.59 -34.81
CA GLY A 968 27.65 30.05 -34.78
C GLY A 968 27.89 30.71 -36.15
N GLN A 969 28.83 30.21 -36.95
CA GLN A 969 29.07 30.68 -38.33
C GLN A 969 27.94 30.29 -39.27
N VAL A 970 27.38 29.08 -39.16
CA VAL A 970 26.20 28.67 -39.97
C VAL A 970 24.96 29.48 -39.55
N TYR A 971 24.73 29.71 -38.25
CA TYR A 971 23.65 30.59 -37.83
C TYR A 971 23.84 32.03 -38.32
N GLN A 972 25.06 32.57 -38.33
CA GLN A 972 25.30 33.91 -38.90
C GLN A 972 24.97 33.94 -40.40
N SER A 973 25.41 32.96 -41.20
CA SER A 973 25.10 32.95 -42.64
C SER A 973 23.63 32.68 -42.97
N ILE A 974 22.86 32.09 -42.05
CA ILE A 974 21.38 32.08 -42.12
C ILE A 974 20.84 33.49 -41.88
N LEU A 975 21.31 34.19 -40.85
CA LEU A 975 20.84 35.53 -40.49
C LEU A 975 21.21 36.60 -41.53
N ASP A 976 22.33 36.44 -42.22
CA ASP A 976 22.73 37.30 -43.36
C ASP A 976 21.75 37.17 -44.55
N GLN A 977 21.04 36.04 -44.67
CA GLN A 977 20.02 35.78 -45.70
C GLN A 977 18.58 35.98 -45.18
N PHE A 978 18.35 35.78 -43.88
CA PHE A 978 17.06 35.81 -43.21
C PHE A 978 17.15 36.58 -41.87
N PRO A 979 17.27 37.93 -41.88
CA PRO A 979 17.53 38.72 -40.66
C PRO A 979 16.46 38.62 -39.57
N GLU A 980 15.24 38.19 -39.91
CA GLU A 980 14.13 38.01 -38.97
C GLU A 980 13.91 36.53 -38.56
N CYS A 981 14.85 35.64 -38.86
CA CYS A 981 14.77 34.23 -38.46
C CYS A 981 15.04 34.07 -36.96
N ALA A 982 14.00 34.15 -36.14
CA ALA A 982 14.09 34.01 -34.68
C ALA A 982 14.79 32.71 -34.25
N GLU A 983 14.51 31.59 -34.93
CA GLU A 983 15.13 30.28 -34.70
C GLU A 983 16.67 30.33 -34.86
N ALA A 984 17.17 31.04 -35.88
CA ALA A 984 18.61 31.24 -36.08
C ALA A 984 19.23 32.20 -35.06
N TRP A 985 18.48 33.20 -34.58
CA TRP A 985 18.92 34.07 -33.50
C TRP A 985 19.02 33.32 -32.16
N VAL A 986 18.06 32.43 -31.83
CA VAL A 986 18.14 31.53 -30.67
C VAL A 986 19.34 30.59 -30.80
N GLY A 987 19.50 29.95 -31.98
CA GLY A 987 20.64 29.08 -32.27
C GLY A 987 21.99 29.78 -32.09
N LYS A 988 22.15 30.99 -32.65
CA LYS A 988 23.35 31.83 -32.47
C LYS A 988 23.56 32.20 -30.99
N GLY A 989 22.52 32.61 -30.29
CA GLY A 989 22.60 32.97 -28.87
C GLY A 989 23.05 31.81 -27.99
N ASN A 990 22.51 30.62 -28.20
CA ASN A 990 22.91 29.39 -27.52
C ASN A 990 24.39 29.03 -27.80
N CYS A 991 24.88 29.22 -29.04
CA CYS A 991 26.31 29.05 -29.34
C CYS A 991 27.18 30.02 -28.53
N GLN A 992 26.76 31.28 -28.39
CA GLN A 992 27.51 32.29 -27.64
C GLN A 992 27.49 32.02 -26.13
N MET A 993 26.40 31.47 -25.57
CA MET A 993 26.36 31.00 -24.17
C MET A 993 27.39 29.89 -23.92
N HIS A 994 27.48 28.89 -24.79
CA HIS A 994 28.50 27.83 -24.69
C HIS A 994 29.93 28.32 -24.94
N LEU A 995 30.11 29.46 -25.62
CA LEU A 995 31.39 30.16 -25.79
C LEU A 995 31.64 31.21 -24.69
N ALA A 996 30.83 31.23 -23.62
CA ALA A 996 30.86 32.17 -22.49
C ALA A 996 30.71 33.67 -22.86
N ASN A 997 30.26 33.98 -24.07
CA ASN A 997 30.08 35.34 -24.58
C ASN A 997 28.65 35.85 -24.30
N VAL A 998 28.32 35.99 -23.02
CA VAL A 998 26.98 36.40 -22.54
C VAL A 998 26.48 37.70 -23.19
N PRO A 999 27.29 38.76 -23.41
CA PRO A 999 26.81 40.00 -24.04
C PRO A 999 26.49 39.91 -25.53
N GLU A 1000 26.94 38.88 -26.26
CA GLU A 1000 26.46 38.59 -27.63
C GLU A 1000 25.24 37.68 -27.59
N ALA A 1001 25.20 36.71 -26.67
CA ALA A 1001 24.03 35.85 -26.48
C ALA A 1001 22.77 36.66 -26.14
N GLU A 1002 22.89 37.63 -25.22
CA GLU A 1002 21.80 38.53 -24.84
C GLU A 1002 21.24 39.31 -26.05
N ARG A 1003 22.12 39.92 -26.86
CA ARG A 1003 21.72 40.64 -28.08
C ARG A 1003 21.08 39.70 -29.12
N CYS A 1004 21.54 38.46 -29.20
CA CYS A 1004 20.92 37.45 -30.07
C CYS A 1004 19.51 37.08 -29.59
N PHE A 1005 19.30 36.81 -28.30
CA PHE A 1005 17.97 36.48 -27.77
C PHE A 1005 17.01 37.69 -27.81
N GLN A 1006 17.49 38.91 -27.54
CA GLN A 1006 16.70 40.14 -27.69
C GLN A 1006 16.22 40.31 -29.14
N ARG A 1007 17.07 39.98 -30.13
CA ARG A 1007 16.65 39.99 -31.54
C ARG A 1007 15.71 38.83 -31.87
N ALA A 1008 15.93 37.63 -31.34
CA ALA A 1008 15.02 36.49 -31.53
C ALA A 1008 13.58 36.82 -31.08
N VAL A 1009 13.44 37.36 -29.87
CA VAL A 1009 12.15 37.80 -29.30
C VAL A 1009 11.52 38.91 -30.14
N SER A 1010 12.32 39.89 -30.58
CA SER A 1010 11.85 41.02 -31.40
C SER A 1010 11.38 40.59 -32.80
N SER A 1011 12.12 39.68 -33.45
CA SER A 1011 11.87 39.20 -34.82
C SER A 1011 10.80 38.11 -34.89
N GLY A 1012 10.56 37.38 -33.79
CA GLY A 1012 9.51 36.36 -33.71
C GLY A 1012 8.82 36.31 -32.34
N PRO A 1013 7.95 37.28 -32.00
CA PRO A 1013 7.29 37.34 -30.69
C PRO A 1013 6.39 36.13 -30.34
N GLY A 1014 6.04 35.30 -31.33
CA GLY A 1014 5.32 34.03 -31.14
C GLY A 1014 6.21 32.78 -31.02
N ASN A 1015 7.53 32.92 -31.06
CA ASN A 1015 8.46 31.80 -30.87
C ASN A 1015 8.75 31.59 -29.38
N TRP A 1016 8.21 30.51 -28.80
CA TRP A 1016 8.37 30.19 -27.38
C TRP A 1016 9.81 29.82 -26.99
N GLU A 1017 10.63 29.30 -27.91
CA GLU A 1017 12.05 29.00 -27.63
C GLU A 1017 12.87 30.28 -27.43
N ALA A 1018 12.53 31.37 -28.10
CA ALA A 1018 13.16 32.67 -27.93
C ALA A 1018 12.89 33.27 -26.54
N TRP A 1019 11.63 33.19 -26.08
CA TRP A 1019 11.26 33.58 -24.72
C TRP A 1019 11.88 32.65 -23.67
N LEU A 1020 11.92 31.34 -23.90
CA LEU A 1020 12.56 30.37 -22.99
C LEU A 1020 14.07 30.65 -22.82
N ALA A 1021 14.76 30.92 -23.93
CA ALA A 1021 16.19 31.22 -23.92
C ALA A 1021 16.49 32.57 -23.25
N MET A 1022 15.62 33.56 -23.44
CA MET A 1022 15.68 34.85 -22.73
C MET A 1022 15.50 34.66 -21.21
N GLY A 1023 14.45 33.94 -20.79
CA GLY A 1023 14.17 33.67 -19.38
C GLY A 1023 15.33 32.96 -18.69
N LEU A 1024 15.88 31.89 -19.29
CA LEU A 1024 17.03 31.17 -18.74
C LEU A 1024 18.28 32.05 -18.59
N LEU A 1025 18.54 32.96 -19.53
CA LEU A 1025 19.62 33.95 -19.40
C LEU A 1025 19.34 34.94 -18.26
N GLN A 1026 18.10 35.39 -18.11
CA GLN A 1026 17.70 36.32 -17.04
C GLN A 1026 17.86 35.67 -15.66
N VAL A 1027 17.51 34.39 -15.47
CA VAL A 1027 17.81 33.63 -14.23
C VAL A 1027 19.31 33.59 -13.94
N GLN A 1028 20.15 33.37 -14.96
CA GLN A 1028 21.61 33.37 -14.79
C GLN A 1028 22.16 34.77 -14.44
N LYS A 1029 21.46 35.84 -14.82
CA LYS A 1029 21.79 37.23 -14.48
C LYS A 1029 21.13 37.73 -13.17
N GLY A 1030 20.28 36.93 -12.51
CA GLY A 1030 19.49 37.34 -11.35
C GLY A 1030 18.36 38.34 -11.66
N MET A 1031 17.97 38.46 -12.92
CA MET A 1031 16.92 39.35 -13.43
C MET A 1031 15.55 38.67 -13.26
N ASN A 1032 15.15 38.50 -12.00
CA ASN A 1032 13.99 37.67 -11.63
C ASN A 1032 12.65 38.19 -12.19
N PRO A 1033 12.29 39.48 -12.11
CA PRO A 1033 11.04 39.98 -12.70
C PRO A 1033 10.94 39.73 -14.20
N GLU A 1034 12.03 39.96 -14.93
CA GLU A 1034 12.08 39.80 -16.38
C GLU A 1034 12.10 38.32 -16.80
N ALA A 1035 12.71 37.46 -15.97
CA ALA A 1035 12.65 36.00 -16.14
C ALA A 1035 11.23 35.45 -15.96
N LEU A 1036 10.47 35.94 -14.96
CA LEU A 1036 9.06 35.57 -14.78
C LEU A 1036 8.23 35.91 -16.02
N ASP A 1037 8.34 37.14 -16.54
CA ASP A 1037 7.64 37.57 -17.76
C ASP A 1037 7.99 36.66 -18.96
N SER A 1038 9.27 36.40 -19.20
CA SER A 1038 9.73 35.52 -20.28
C SER A 1038 9.23 34.07 -20.15
N PHE A 1039 9.18 33.50 -18.93
CA PHE A 1039 8.65 32.15 -18.74
C PHE A 1039 7.12 32.10 -18.82
N CYS A 1040 6.39 33.08 -18.28
CA CYS A 1040 4.95 33.21 -18.47
C CYS A 1040 4.62 33.31 -19.98
N ARG A 1041 5.34 34.14 -20.73
CA ARG A 1041 5.19 34.28 -22.18
C ARG A 1041 5.55 32.99 -22.94
N THR A 1042 6.52 32.22 -22.43
CA THR A 1042 6.81 30.88 -22.95
C THR A 1042 5.62 29.93 -22.76
N LEU A 1043 4.96 29.96 -21.60
CA LEU A 1043 3.83 29.09 -21.27
C LEU A 1043 2.52 29.50 -21.96
N GLU A 1044 2.28 30.80 -22.19
CA GLU A 1044 1.18 31.26 -23.07
C GLU A 1044 1.28 30.70 -24.50
N LEU A 1045 2.51 30.58 -25.02
CA LEU A 1045 2.79 30.10 -26.37
C LEU A 1045 2.96 28.58 -26.44
N ASN A 1046 3.40 27.95 -25.35
CA ASN A 1046 3.54 26.50 -25.20
C ASN A 1046 3.23 26.07 -23.74
N PRO A 1047 1.95 25.78 -23.40
CA PRO A 1047 1.55 25.41 -22.04
C PRO A 1047 2.16 24.11 -21.49
N GLN A 1048 2.80 23.29 -22.34
CA GLN A 1048 3.46 22.04 -21.94
C GLN A 1048 5.00 22.17 -21.93
N CYS A 1049 5.53 23.38 -21.71
CA CYS A 1049 6.97 23.61 -21.58
C CYS A 1049 7.47 23.33 -20.15
N ASP A 1050 7.80 22.06 -19.87
CA ASP A 1050 8.42 21.61 -18.61
C ASP A 1050 9.66 22.43 -18.21
N ARG A 1051 10.47 22.84 -19.21
CA ARG A 1051 11.65 23.70 -19.03
C ARG A 1051 11.30 25.12 -18.58
N ALA A 1052 10.13 25.65 -18.94
CA ALA A 1052 9.66 26.95 -18.46
C ALA A 1052 9.10 26.86 -17.04
N LEU A 1053 8.35 25.79 -16.73
CA LEU A 1053 7.89 25.50 -15.36
C LEU A 1053 9.08 25.31 -14.40
N CYS A 1054 10.07 24.50 -14.79
CA CYS A 1054 11.33 24.38 -14.05
C CYS A 1054 12.11 25.72 -13.97
N GLY A 1055 11.98 26.58 -14.99
CA GLY A 1055 12.55 27.93 -15.00
C GLY A 1055 11.91 28.85 -13.95
N LEU A 1056 10.57 28.87 -13.88
CA LEU A 1056 9.83 29.56 -12.82
C LEU A 1056 10.25 29.03 -11.44
N GLY A 1057 10.31 27.71 -11.25
CA GLY A 1057 10.76 27.10 -10.00
C GLY A 1057 12.16 27.58 -9.56
N LEU A 1058 13.09 27.74 -10.50
CA LEU A 1058 14.41 28.31 -10.22
C LEU A 1058 14.36 29.80 -9.85
N VAL A 1059 13.51 30.60 -10.49
CA VAL A 1059 13.33 32.03 -10.15
C VAL A 1059 12.73 32.18 -8.75
N TYR A 1060 11.65 31.45 -8.44
CA TYR A 1060 11.05 31.46 -7.11
C TYR A 1060 12.04 30.96 -6.05
N THR A 1061 12.88 29.96 -6.36
CA THR A 1061 14.00 29.55 -5.49
C THR A 1061 15.00 30.70 -5.24
N GLN A 1062 15.42 31.43 -6.29
CA GLN A 1062 16.31 32.59 -6.17
C GLN A 1062 15.67 33.77 -5.40
N MET A 1063 14.33 33.88 -5.43
CA MET A 1063 13.56 34.84 -4.64
C MET A 1063 13.29 34.37 -3.20
N ASN A 1064 13.81 33.21 -2.78
CA ASN A 1064 13.51 32.54 -1.50
C ASN A 1064 12.00 32.31 -1.27
N ARG A 1065 11.25 32.15 -2.37
CA ARG A 1065 9.83 31.77 -2.42
C ARG A 1065 9.75 30.26 -2.69
N LEU A 1066 10.07 29.50 -1.64
CA LEU A 1066 10.45 28.09 -1.76
C LEU A 1066 9.24 27.17 -1.96
N ASP A 1067 8.07 27.55 -1.45
CA ASP A 1067 6.83 26.77 -1.61
C ASP A 1067 6.32 26.86 -3.06
N GLU A 1068 6.26 28.07 -3.62
CA GLU A 1068 5.91 28.28 -5.03
C GLU A 1068 6.94 27.64 -5.96
N ALA A 1069 8.22 27.65 -5.59
CA ALA A 1069 9.24 26.92 -6.32
C ALA A 1069 8.95 25.42 -6.37
N MET A 1070 8.58 24.81 -5.23
CA MET A 1070 8.20 23.40 -5.13
C MET A 1070 6.98 23.07 -6.00
N GLU A 1071 5.94 23.90 -6.01
CA GLU A 1071 4.78 23.76 -6.90
C GLU A 1071 5.18 23.76 -8.38
N TYR A 1072 6.02 24.70 -8.83
CA TYR A 1072 6.46 24.75 -10.23
C TYR A 1072 7.36 23.58 -10.62
N PHE A 1073 8.18 23.03 -9.71
CA PHE A 1073 8.91 21.78 -9.97
C PHE A 1073 7.98 20.57 -10.03
N ILE A 1074 6.95 20.48 -9.19
CA ILE A 1074 5.92 19.44 -9.26
C ILE A 1074 5.15 19.52 -10.59
N GLN A 1075 4.78 20.72 -11.04
CA GLN A 1075 4.12 20.92 -12.34
C GLN A 1075 5.03 20.51 -13.51
N ALA A 1076 6.32 20.87 -13.47
CA ALA A 1076 7.30 20.44 -14.47
C ALA A 1076 7.40 18.90 -14.56
N LEU A 1077 7.33 18.20 -13.43
CA LEU A 1077 7.39 16.73 -13.35
C LEU A 1077 6.05 16.04 -13.70
N HIS A 1078 4.92 16.73 -13.58
CA HIS A 1078 3.66 16.24 -14.14
C HIS A 1078 3.69 16.23 -15.67
N VAL A 1079 4.25 17.28 -16.28
CA VAL A 1079 4.41 17.43 -17.75
C VAL A 1079 5.53 16.53 -18.29
N ASN A 1080 6.67 16.46 -17.61
CA ASN A 1080 7.82 15.63 -17.96
C ASN A 1080 8.47 15.03 -16.70
N ILE A 1081 8.10 13.79 -16.40
CA ILE A 1081 8.59 13.05 -15.22
C ILE A 1081 10.11 12.79 -15.25
N GLU A 1082 10.74 12.84 -16.42
CA GLU A 1082 12.19 12.72 -16.60
C GLU A 1082 12.97 14.04 -16.41
N ASN A 1083 12.33 15.15 -16.02
CA ASN A 1083 12.99 16.44 -15.80
C ASN A 1083 13.93 16.39 -14.57
N GLY A 1084 15.15 15.89 -14.78
CA GLY A 1084 16.16 15.69 -13.74
C GLY A 1084 16.49 16.93 -12.90
N PRO A 1085 16.58 18.16 -13.47
CA PRO A 1085 16.67 19.38 -12.68
C PRO A 1085 15.48 19.55 -11.72
N ALA A 1086 14.24 19.50 -12.21
CA ALA A 1086 13.06 19.62 -11.36
C ALA A 1086 13.00 18.53 -10.29
N MET A 1087 13.31 17.27 -10.62
CA MET A 1087 13.35 16.15 -9.66
C MET A 1087 14.38 16.38 -8.55
N LYS A 1088 15.58 16.88 -8.90
CA LYS A 1088 16.62 17.23 -7.93
C LYS A 1088 16.18 18.38 -7.02
N HIS A 1089 15.57 19.42 -7.58
CA HIS A 1089 15.11 20.56 -6.80
C HIS A 1089 13.91 20.22 -5.92
N LEU A 1090 12.96 19.42 -6.41
CA LEU A 1090 11.84 18.89 -5.62
C LEU A 1090 12.34 18.12 -4.40
N LEU A 1091 13.23 17.13 -4.60
CA LEU A 1091 13.86 16.41 -3.48
C LEU A 1091 14.56 17.35 -2.50
N SER A 1092 15.35 18.32 -2.98
CA SER A 1092 16.05 19.26 -2.12
C SER A 1092 15.13 20.17 -1.31
N LEU A 1093 14.02 20.62 -1.90
CA LEU A 1093 13.01 21.44 -1.22
C LEU A 1093 12.17 20.60 -0.26
N SER A 1094 11.90 19.33 -0.57
CA SER A 1094 11.18 18.40 0.31
C SER A 1094 11.84 18.31 1.68
N TYR A 1095 13.16 18.06 1.71
CA TYR A 1095 13.93 17.97 2.96
C TYR A 1095 14.15 19.34 3.65
N GLY A 1096 14.10 20.45 2.90
CA GLY A 1096 14.26 21.81 3.43
C GLY A 1096 12.98 22.42 4.00
N LEU A 1097 11.82 22.08 3.42
CA LEU A 1097 10.49 22.53 3.83
C LEU A 1097 9.75 21.52 4.71
N ASN A 1098 10.29 20.31 4.85
CA ASN A 1098 9.65 19.17 5.53
C ASN A 1098 8.26 18.84 4.94
N ARG A 1099 8.13 18.95 3.61
CA ARG A 1099 6.97 18.52 2.82
C ARG A 1099 7.38 17.30 2.00
N PHE A 1100 6.67 16.19 2.13
CA PHE A 1100 7.18 14.90 1.68
C PHE A 1100 6.17 14.09 0.85
N GLU A 1101 4.88 14.32 1.07
CA GLU A 1101 3.72 13.57 0.58
C GLU A 1101 3.54 13.75 -0.93
N GLU A 1102 3.71 14.96 -1.43
CA GLU A 1102 3.60 15.28 -2.87
C GLU A 1102 4.80 14.73 -3.63
N SER A 1103 5.98 14.87 -3.04
CA SER A 1103 7.24 14.36 -3.58
C SER A 1103 7.26 12.84 -3.62
N GLU A 1104 6.77 12.16 -2.58
CA GLU A 1104 6.60 10.71 -2.59
C GLU A 1104 5.81 10.23 -3.81
N ARG A 1105 4.63 10.79 -4.08
CA ARG A 1105 3.80 10.37 -5.23
C ARG A 1105 4.54 10.54 -6.56
N ILE A 1106 5.31 11.62 -6.69
CA ILE A 1106 6.16 11.87 -7.87
C ILE A 1106 7.32 10.87 -7.95
N LEU A 1107 7.97 10.52 -6.84
CA LEU A 1107 9.06 9.54 -6.78
C LEU A 1107 8.56 8.10 -6.99
N GLN A 1108 7.38 7.75 -6.48
CA GLN A 1108 6.71 6.48 -6.70
C GLN A 1108 6.34 6.30 -8.18
N ARG A 1109 5.62 7.27 -8.77
CA ARG A 1109 5.31 7.30 -10.21
C ARG A 1109 6.58 7.25 -11.09
N TYR A 1110 7.66 7.89 -10.63
CA TYR A 1110 8.96 7.79 -11.28
C TYR A 1110 9.53 6.36 -11.18
N LEU A 1111 9.42 5.68 -10.03
CA LEU A 1111 9.91 4.31 -9.83
C LEU A 1111 9.04 3.22 -10.48
N GLU A 1112 7.75 3.49 -10.75
CA GLU A 1112 6.93 2.62 -11.61
C GLU A 1112 7.50 2.53 -13.03
N LEU A 1113 7.98 3.65 -13.56
CA LEU A 1113 8.66 3.71 -14.85
C LEU A 1113 10.12 3.25 -14.74
N HIS A 1114 10.79 3.59 -13.64
CA HIS A 1114 12.25 3.48 -13.46
C HIS A 1114 12.66 2.63 -12.23
N PRO A 1115 12.23 1.37 -12.11
CA PRO A 1115 12.31 0.60 -10.86
C PRO A 1115 13.75 0.32 -10.36
N ALA A 1116 14.74 0.41 -11.24
CA ALA A 1116 16.15 0.24 -10.89
C ALA A 1116 16.89 1.53 -10.48
N ASN A 1117 16.21 2.70 -10.39
CA ASN A 1117 16.89 3.93 -9.98
C ASN A 1117 17.08 4.02 -8.45
N LEU A 1118 18.14 3.38 -7.95
CA LEU A 1118 18.52 3.36 -6.53
C LEU A 1118 18.68 4.77 -5.89
N ASN A 1119 18.94 5.84 -6.66
CA ASN A 1119 19.01 7.19 -6.08
C ASN A 1119 17.61 7.71 -5.70
N ILE A 1120 16.61 7.44 -6.54
CA ILE A 1120 15.23 7.87 -6.32
C ILE A 1120 14.55 6.97 -5.30
N LEU A 1121 14.84 5.66 -5.32
CA LEU A 1121 14.41 4.73 -4.27
C LEU A 1121 15.03 5.08 -2.90
N PHE A 1122 16.29 5.53 -2.85
CA PHE A 1122 16.89 6.04 -1.61
C PHE A 1122 16.30 7.39 -1.18
N GLY A 1123 15.99 8.27 -2.14
CA GLY A 1123 15.27 9.52 -1.89
C GLY A 1123 13.88 9.30 -1.28
N LEU A 1124 13.15 8.30 -1.80
CA LEU A 1124 11.87 7.83 -1.28
C LEU A 1124 12.01 7.19 0.10
N ALA A 1125 12.98 6.29 0.30
CA ALA A 1125 13.22 5.68 1.62
C ALA A 1125 13.54 6.71 2.71
N GLY A 1126 14.34 7.74 2.38
CA GLY A 1126 14.61 8.86 3.28
C GLY A 1126 13.39 9.75 3.54
N ILE A 1127 12.44 9.80 2.60
CA ILE A 1127 11.14 10.48 2.74
C ILE A 1127 10.21 9.68 3.64
N GLN A 1128 10.04 8.38 3.39
CA GLN A 1128 9.26 7.46 4.22
C GLN A 1128 9.77 7.47 5.67
N TYR A 1129 11.10 7.44 5.86
CA TYR A 1129 11.76 7.62 7.17
C TYR A 1129 11.41 8.96 7.84
N ARG A 1130 11.48 10.07 7.10
CA ARG A 1130 11.16 11.41 7.63
C ARG A 1130 9.67 11.65 7.86
N MET A 1131 8.80 10.83 7.28
CA MET A 1131 7.37 10.74 7.56
C MET A 1131 7.03 9.67 8.63
N GLY A 1132 8.02 9.08 9.31
CA GLY A 1132 7.82 8.08 10.36
C GLY A 1132 7.39 6.69 9.89
N ARG A 1133 7.27 6.46 8.57
CA ARG A 1133 6.83 5.18 7.98
C ARG A 1133 8.00 4.22 7.85
N MET A 1134 8.46 3.74 9.01
CA MET A 1134 9.69 2.96 9.17
C MET A 1134 9.69 1.64 8.39
N ASP A 1135 8.56 0.93 8.31
CA ASP A 1135 8.50 -0.36 7.63
C ASP A 1135 8.53 -0.24 6.09
N GLU A 1136 7.87 0.78 5.53
CA GLU A 1136 8.04 1.11 4.12
C GLU A 1136 9.48 1.53 3.80
N ALA A 1137 10.10 2.33 4.67
CA ALA A 1137 11.50 2.71 4.53
C ALA A 1137 12.43 1.47 4.60
N ARG A 1138 12.14 0.50 5.50
CA ARG A 1138 12.84 -0.80 5.57
C ARG A 1138 12.66 -1.60 4.28
N GLU A 1139 11.45 -1.73 3.72
CA GLU A 1139 11.23 -2.43 2.44
C GLU A 1139 12.00 -1.76 1.28
N SER A 1140 11.95 -0.43 1.18
CA SER A 1140 12.70 0.35 0.19
C SER A 1140 14.22 0.19 0.35
N LEU A 1141 14.74 0.22 1.58
CA LEU A 1141 16.17 0.04 1.87
C LEU A 1141 16.65 -1.39 1.65
N ALA A 1142 15.88 -2.40 2.05
CA ALA A 1142 16.17 -3.81 1.78
C ALA A 1142 16.23 -4.05 0.27
N THR A 1143 15.34 -3.43 -0.50
CA THR A 1143 15.36 -3.47 -1.97
C THR A 1143 16.64 -2.84 -2.53
N ILE A 1144 17.09 -1.70 -2.01
CA ILE A 1144 18.39 -1.10 -2.40
C ILE A 1144 19.56 -2.03 -2.07
N LEU A 1145 19.57 -2.63 -0.88
CA LEU A 1145 20.67 -3.50 -0.42
C LEU A 1145 20.71 -4.87 -1.11
N VAL A 1146 19.61 -5.32 -1.72
CA VAL A 1146 19.61 -6.43 -2.67
C VAL A 1146 20.39 -6.04 -3.95
N PHE A 1147 20.14 -4.85 -4.50
CA PHE A 1147 20.79 -4.41 -5.75
C PHE A 1147 22.23 -3.88 -5.57
N ASP A 1148 22.54 -3.26 -4.42
CA ASP A 1148 23.89 -2.86 -4.01
C ASP A 1148 24.06 -3.07 -2.50
N SER A 1149 24.55 -4.25 -2.13
CA SER A 1149 24.82 -4.65 -0.74
C SER A 1149 25.97 -3.88 -0.06
N LYS A 1150 26.56 -2.89 -0.75
CA LYS A 1150 27.57 -1.97 -0.21
C LYS A 1150 27.13 -0.51 -0.28
N HIS A 1151 25.84 -0.24 -0.53
CA HIS A 1151 25.30 1.12 -0.60
C HIS A 1151 25.34 1.81 0.77
N ILE A 1152 26.44 2.51 1.06
CA ILE A 1152 26.81 3.05 2.38
C ILE A 1152 25.65 3.84 3.01
N HIS A 1153 24.98 4.71 2.26
CA HIS A 1153 23.88 5.53 2.76
C HIS A 1153 22.61 4.71 3.08
N ALA A 1154 22.40 3.57 2.42
CA ALA A 1154 21.28 2.69 2.73
C ALA A 1154 21.56 1.84 3.98
N LEU A 1155 22.80 1.37 4.16
CA LEU A 1155 23.22 0.72 5.41
C LEU A 1155 23.14 1.69 6.59
N ASP A 1156 23.64 2.91 6.44
CA ASP A 1156 23.56 3.97 7.47
C ASP A 1156 22.11 4.33 7.82
N LEU A 1157 21.22 4.48 6.84
CA LEU A 1157 19.81 4.76 7.12
C LEU A 1157 19.07 3.55 7.72
N MET A 1158 19.36 2.32 7.27
CA MET A 1158 18.77 1.10 7.85
C MET A 1158 19.18 0.97 9.32
N ASN A 1159 20.48 1.08 9.61
CA ASN A 1159 21.00 1.03 10.97
C ASN A 1159 20.38 2.13 11.87
N ARG A 1160 20.05 3.30 11.33
CA ARG A 1160 19.33 4.35 12.08
C ARG A 1160 17.86 4.01 12.34
N ILE A 1161 17.20 3.27 11.44
CA ILE A 1161 15.82 2.78 11.61
C ILE A 1161 15.77 1.57 12.57
N GLU A 1162 16.85 0.80 12.65
CA GLU A 1162 17.01 -0.32 13.58
C GLU A 1162 17.46 0.16 14.98
N ALA A 1163 18.24 1.24 15.06
CA ALA A 1163 18.69 1.85 16.32
C ALA A 1163 17.81 3.01 16.82
N ALA A 1164 16.77 3.40 16.09
CA ALA A 1164 15.77 4.36 16.58
C ALA A 1164 14.91 3.69 17.66
N PRO A 1165 14.85 4.20 18.90
CA PRO A 1165 13.91 3.68 19.90
C PRO A 1165 12.47 3.88 19.39
N VAL A 1166 11.61 2.87 19.54
CA VAL A 1166 10.26 2.86 18.96
C VAL A 1166 9.43 4.02 19.52
N THR A 1167 9.30 5.09 18.73
CA THR A 1167 8.57 6.32 19.10
C THR A 1167 7.07 6.05 19.11
N ARG A 1168 6.54 5.71 20.29
CA ARG A 1168 5.10 5.67 20.53
C ARG A 1168 4.49 7.08 20.57
N GLU A 1169 4.08 7.55 19.41
CA GLU A 1169 3.06 8.58 19.24
C GLU A 1169 1.85 7.86 18.59
N ASN A 1170 0.80 7.53 19.32
CA ASN A 1170 -0.28 8.41 19.81
C ASN A 1170 -1.04 9.10 18.68
N SER A 1171 -2.12 8.44 18.25
CA SER A 1171 -3.47 8.99 17.95
C SER A 1171 -3.58 10.44 17.50
#